data_AF-A0A397VMN3-F1
#
_entry.id   AF-A0A397VMN3-F1
#
_cell.length_a   1.000
_cell.length_b   1.000
_cell.length_c   1.000
_cell.angle_alpha   90.00
_cell.angle_beta   90.00
_cell.angle_gamma   90.00
#
_symmetry.space_group_name_H-M   'P 1'
#
loop_
_entity.id
_entity.type
_entity.pdbx_description
1 polymer ?
#
loop_
_entity_poly.entity_id
_entity_poly.type
_entity_poly.pdbx_seq_one_letter_code
_entity_poly.pdbx_strand_id
1 'polypeptide(L)'
;MSKYKVSLVFRGEIIENLHYGPCARAWWVARPNDNNATYTPLYPLCLGMKTITIINSRAFMITIIQNNLEPGFLCHSESLQSKICKSSSKAITSIYQLAFSTKTKLDGLLVMGFDNLEICNLLLSDLYFRPFSFKIPNLNLIIFEIGISDNPDWNYAGKGYKSSFIYNFQKTRSLFLQEFTNNKAIVKIYQNSQEKYTFHGANPNVVWNEIGILAQFTGSTLFGLEHEQTKSSIEKEQTPHCTVEDWQSKLIMNKLFNHYLKKFILTSVKWDDFFISWKTQKSNIIELTAKFKEIYSPNYIVKDRELRAWKALLRHTGCSNITPFGKESKFEFWTRSKDPTKDEAMLKYLYECKFLQSVPANHNKTDQFWSAFQDALDSNIRGNDGKRRILSIIADRFHYDTIKEKLSVSNDLITEARHYARINGPGCVQLEKPKITIKKLTREKEEQIESFFQDKANVIMSSYKTDSATGLPVHYLKNTKKALWERFHEEYPDGIKRTTFYKYLQGERYIYKEDLGGLCSICNMYGYESFDELQKLILHYASLDHQLNNDKERLLTECNNLQRYLKKDYENELKVDSCGYTKHNTCINHCMLYAFGACSQSHNLTCNRCGAFFNLFAQIQEHIPSDLHNELSELKEYLLYYLAHQTRKVYLNAQLNAQLGELNETGALIIVDYKMKILPKSARETKQDFFGKKGWTLHSILIYTRLYNNTTLQVHAFDHWSTDTRQDAWFTASSLHAAISEIDPQPEWVVFISDNGPHYHNADLMLIMGRWKEWYNIYVRKWTFLEAGEAKTTIDSHHAQISHAINRHVRLGFNIAQGSDIELAIEGIRGTSVAHLEPERPKGKKRVNTLPGNSNWFSWEWPWDDNNTGYVRARAIPNIGEWNEFTPAKLEKLQKKDIQKPNPQVSQHSVPKSPWFVPMPHKSKIHPDRLTVDQLKTQLTNRGVSYNNESTKQDLISLLNNKLSQEPELQKTELSAEALNSNEESEFPLALGWALKENQKFGKRGGGKRISKHVITYLEGYFLAGNINKSDRYTAEEMHTELLELVKTGNLEESDVPKVSTIQNWIGRYATQHKQKIALVSQCSIFQ
;
A
#
# COMPACT_ATOMS: atom_id res chain seq x y z
N MET A 1 -1.03 16.13 -12.91
CA MET A 1 -1.50 17.54 -13.01
C MET A 1 -0.74 18.37 -11.98
N SER A 2 -0.31 19.59 -12.33
CA SER A 2 0.41 20.47 -11.40
C SER A 2 -0.47 20.84 -10.22
N LYS A 3 0.09 20.86 -9.02
CA LYS A 3 -0.69 21.09 -7.78
C LYS A 3 -1.20 22.52 -7.68
N TYR A 4 -0.48 23.46 -8.27
CA TYR A 4 -0.82 24.87 -8.31
C TYR A 4 -0.89 25.38 -9.75
N LYS A 5 -1.71 26.40 -9.97
CA LYS A 5 -1.71 27.18 -11.21
C LYS A 5 -0.68 28.30 -11.06
N VAL A 6 0.46 28.12 -11.72
CA VAL A 6 1.64 29.00 -11.63
C VAL A 6 1.88 29.68 -12.97
N SER A 7 2.23 30.96 -12.94
CA SER A 7 2.66 31.73 -14.11
C SER A 7 4.07 32.30 -13.87
N LEU A 8 4.98 32.05 -14.81
CA LEU A 8 6.30 32.69 -14.83
C LEU A 8 6.15 34.10 -15.38
N VAL A 9 6.43 35.11 -14.56
CA VAL A 9 6.32 36.53 -14.94
C VAL A 9 7.62 37.04 -15.50
N PHE A 10 8.74 36.65 -14.89
CA PHE A 10 10.07 37.00 -15.34
C PHE A 10 11.00 35.81 -15.14
N ARG A 11 11.72 35.42 -16.19
CA ARG A 11 12.60 34.25 -16.18
C ARG A 11 13.81 34.44 -15.26
N GLY A 12 14.32 35.66 -15.14
CA GLY A 12 15.59 35.92 -14.47
C GLY A 12 16.80 35.61 -15.34
N GLU A 13 17.98 35.85 -14.80
CA GLU A 13 19.27 35.71 -15.49
C GLU A 13 20.13 34.61 -14.86
N ILE A 14 20.92 33.94 -15.70
CA ILE A 14 21.92 32.96 -15.30
C ILE A 14 23.27 33.67 -15.25
N ILE A 15 23.78 33.88 -14.04
CA ILE A 15 25.07 34.52 -13.81
C ILE A 15 26.15 33.46 -13.62
N GLU A 16 27.20 33.53 -14.43
CA GLU A 16 28.32 32.58 -14.46
C GLU A 16 28.92 32.32 -13.06
N ASN A 17 29.29 33.37 -12.34
CA ASN A 17 29.87 33.26 -10.99
C ASN A 17 28.94 32.62 -9.96
N LEU A 18 27.62 32.76 -10.12
CA LEU A 18 26.64 32.21 -9.18
C LEU A 18 26.25 30.77 -9.54
N HIS A 19 26.07 30.47 -10.83
CA HIS A 19 25.54 29.18 -11.30
C HIS A 19 26.64 28.18 -11.63
N TYR A 20 27.87 28.63 -11.89
CA TYR A 20 29.01 27.79 -12.26
C TYR A 20 30.29 28.09 -11.46
N GLY A 21 30.19 29.01 -10.50
CA GLY A 21 31.26 29.30 -9.55
C GLY A 21 31.25 28.40 -8.30
N PRO A 22 32.06 28.72 -7.29
CA PRO A 22 32.25 27.85 -6.12
C PRO A 22 30.98 27.53 -5.32
N CYS A 23 30.01 28.45 -5.29
CA CYS A 23 28.74 28.28 -4.58
C CYS A 23 27.58 27.82 -5.50
N ALA A 24 27.88 27.37 -6.73
CA ALA A 24 26.92 26.92 -7.74
C ALA A 24 25.86 25.96 -7.19
N ARG A 25 26.25 25.06 -6.29
CA ARG A 25 25.36 24.08 -5.68
C ARG A 25 24.05 24.66 -5.13
N ALA A 26 24.07 25.88 -4.58
CA ALA A 26 22.89 26.51 -4.00
C ALA A 26 21.88 27.01 -5.05
N TRP A 27 22.34 27.24 -6.28
CA TRP A 27 21.58 27.83 -7.38
C TRP A 27 20.93 26.79 -8.31
N TRP A 28 21.07 25.50 -8.01
CA TRP A 28 20.49 24.40 -8.77
C TRP A 28 19.60 23.51 -7.90
N VAL A 29 18.38 23.21 -8.36
CA VAL A 29 17.39 22.43 -7.63
C VAL A 29 16.86 21.24 -8.44
N ALA A 30 16.54 20.15 -7.75
CA ALA A 30 15.84 19.01 -8.34
C ALA A 30 14.32 19.25 -8.34
N ARG A 31 13.58 18.59 -9.25
CA ARG A 31 12.11 18.69 -9.23
C ARG A 31 11.52 17.89 -8.07
N PRO A 32 10.39 18.36 -7.50
CA PRO A 32 9.72 17.65 -6.40
C PRO A 32 9.26 16.22 -6.71
N ASN A 33 9.13 15.84 -7.99
CA ASN A 33 8.63 14.52 -8.42
C ASN A 33 9.72 13.57 -8.94
N ASP A 34 10.99 13.99 -8.98
CA ASP A 34 12.09 13.16 -9.51
C ASP A 34 12.62 12.22 -8.40
N ASN A 35 11.87 11.14 -8.12
CA ASN A 35 12.20 10.13 -7.11
C ASN A 35 12.91 8.87 -7.68
N ASN A 36 13.92 9.04 -8.54
CA ASN A 36 14.75 7.91 -9.02
C ASN A 36 16.21 8.07 -8.57
N ALA A 37 16.70 7.12 -7.78
CA ALA A 37 17.94 7.23 -6.99
C ALA A 37 19.20 6.66 -7.68
N THR A 38 19.48 7.07 -8.93
CA THR A 38 20.80 6.86 -9.57
C THR A 38 21.29 8.10 -10.32
N TYR A 39 20.41 8.85 -10.98
CA TYR A 39 20.72 10.10 -11.71
C TYR A 39 19.57 11.10 -11.52
N THR A 40 19.90 12.35 -11.20
CA THR A 40 18.91 13.43 -10.98
C THR A 40 19.33 14.70 -11.70
N PRO A 41 18.63 15.10 -12.76
CA PRO A 41 18.98 16.30 -13.51
C PRO A 41 18.44 17.56 -12.79
N LEU A 42 19.22 18.64 -12.81
CA LEU A 42 18.93 19.84 -12.02
C LEU A 42 18.37 20.98 -12.89
N TYR A 43 17.77 21.97 -12.23
CA TYR A 43 17.15 23.16 -12.84
C TYR A 43 17.64 24.43 -12.14
N PRO A 44 17.84 25.53 -12.87
CA PRO A 44 18.44 26.74 -12.32
C PRO A 44 17.43 27.56 -11.51
N LEU A 45 17.92 28.20 -10.46
CA LEU A 45 17.24 29.26 -9.72
C LEU A 45 17.70 30.62 -10.26
N CYS A 46 17.20 31.04 -11.41
CA CYS A 46 17.70 32.25 -12.08
C CYS A 46 17.56 33.52 -11.20
N LEU A 47 18.59 34.37 -11.20
CA LEU A 47 18.56 35.61 -10.43
C LEU A 47 17.49 36.55 -10.96
N GLY A 48 16.67 37.12 -10.08
CA GLY A 48 15.57 38.01 -10.45
C GLY A 48 14.31 37.28 -10.91
N MET A 49 14.31 35.95 -11.00
CA MET A 49 13.14 35.14 -11.40
C MET A 49 11.91 35.50 -10.56
N LYS A 50 10.76 35.70 -11.22
CA LYS A 50 9.47 36.02 -10.60
C LYS A 50 8.39 35.05 -11.04
N THR A 51 7.72 34.44 -10.08
CA THR A 51 6.58 33.55 -10.31
C THR A 51 5.37 34.04 -9.52
N ILE A 52 4.18 33.95 -10.12
CA ILE A 52 2.90 34.24 -9.46
C ILE A 52 2.09 32.96 -9.37
N THR A 53 1.52 32.73 -8.19
CA THR A 53 0.64 31.61 -7.92
C THR A 53 -0.58 32.06 -7.15
N ILE A 54 -1.76 31.60 -7.57
CA ILE A 54 -3.03 31.92 -6.92
C ILE A 54 -3.38 30.81 -5.93
N ILE A 55 -3.51 31.15 -4.64
CA ILE A 55 -3.88 30.23 -3.56
C ILE A 55 -5.04 30.88 -2.79
N ASN A 56 -6.16 30.17 -2.64
CA ASN A 56 -7.40 30.69 -2.01
C ASN A 56 -7.85 32.04 -2.59
N SER A 57 -7.85 32.17 -3.91
CA SER A 57 -8.22 33.40 -4.63
C SER A 57 -7.32 34.62 -4.37
N ARG A 58 -6.16 34.44 -3.70
CA ARG A 58 -5.16 35.48 -3.47
C ARG A 58 -3.88 35.18 -4.23
N ALA A 59 -3.29 36.20 -4.86
CA ALA A 59 -2.04 36.06 -5.62
C ALA A 59 -0.81 36.17 -4.69
N PHE A 60 0.12 35.25 -4.85
CA PHE A 60 1.40 35.25 -4.19
C PHE A 60 2.51 35.30 -5.24
N MET A 61 3.35 36.31 -5.16
CA MET A 61 4.52 36.46 -6.01
C MET A 61 5.77 36.07 -5.25
N ILE A 62 6.59 35.19 -5.81
CA ILE A 62 7.92 34.86 -5.28
C ILE A 62 8.97 35.43 -6.21
N THR A 63 9.94 36.17 -5.65
CA THR A 63 11.10 36.72 -6.36
C THR A 63 12.37 36.10 -5.81
N ILE A 64 13.24 35.61 -6.71
CA ILE A 64 14.59 35.17 -6.37
C ILE A 64 15.52 36.38 -6.41
N ILE A 65 16.27 36.58 -5.34
CA ILE A 65 17.29 37.63 -5.22
C ILE A 65 18.60 37.01 -4.77
N GLN A 66 19.69 37.76 -4.91
CA GLN A 66 20.99 37.37 -4.39
C GLN A 66 21.08 37.74 -2.90
N ASN A 67 21.46 36.78 -2.06
CA ASN A 67 21.73 36.99 -0.65
C ASN A 67 23.13 36.47 -0.34
N ASN A 68 24.13 37.35 -0.44
CA ASN A 68 25.55 37.01 -0.52
C ASN A 68 25.86 36.10 -1.74
N LEU A 69 26.34 34.88 -1.52
CA LEU A 69 26.63 33.90 -2.58
C LEU A 69 25.52 32.84 -2.74
N GLU A 70 24.43 32.95 -1.98
CA GLU A 70 23.30 32.02 -1.97
C GLU A 70 22.01 32.70 -2.50
N PRO A 71 21.03 31.93 -2.99
CA PRO A 71 19.73 32.49 -3.37
C PRO A 71 18.92 32.88 -2.13
N GLY A 72 18.37 34.10 -2.17
CA GLY A 72 17.37 34.61 -1.24
C GLY A 72 15.99 34.64 -1.88
N PHE A 73 14.95 34.41 -1.09
CA PHE A 73 13.58 34.37 -1.57
C PHE A 73 12.73 35.43 -0.86
N LEU A 74 12.06 36.25 -1.65
CA LEU A 74 11.06 37.21 -1.20
C LEU A 74 9.68 36.77 -1.67
N CYS A 75 8.70 36.84 -0.79
CA CYS A 75 7.31 36.63 -1.14
C CYS A 75 6.49 37.91 -0.89
N HIS A 76 5.66 38.26 -1.85
CA HIS A 76 4.78 39.40 -1.80
C HIS A 76 3.34 38.99 -2.10
N SER A 77 2.37 39.53 -1.36
CA SER A 77 0.95 39.31 -1.58
C SER A 77 0.13 40.50 -1.11
N GLU A 78 -0.39 41.29 -2.04
CA GLU A 78 -1.10 42.57 -1.80
C GLU A 78 -0.25 43.53 -0.96
N SER A 79 -0.63 43.86 0.28
CA SER A 79 0.13 44.75 1.18
C SER A 79 1.21 44.02 2.00
N LEU A 80 1.27 42.68 1.94
CA LEU A 80 2.18 41.89 2.77
C LEU A 80 3.46 41.53 2.01
N GLN A 81 4.61 41.68 2.66
CA GLN A 81 5.93 41.29 2.13
C GLN A 81 6.76 40.55 3.17
N SER A 82 7.41 39.47 2.75
CA SER A 82 8.28 38.68 3.62
C SER A 82 9.63 39.37 3.81
N LYS A 83 10.31 39.06 4.91
CA LYS A 83 11.77 39.26 4.99
C LYS A 83 12.46 38.34 3.98
N ILE A 84 13.71 38.65 3.65
CA ILE A 84 14.55 37.77 2.82
C ILE A 84 14.72 36.43 3.53
N CYS A 85 14.25 35.36 2.90
CA CYS A 85 14.29 34.01 3.45
C CYS A 85 15.31 33.14 2.70
N LYS A 86 15.95 32.21 3.41
CA LYS A 86 16.90 31.23 2.83
C LYS A 86 16.22 30.12 1.99
N SER A 87 14.89 30.05 2.00
CA SER A 87 14.14 29.09 1.18
C SER A 87 12.81 29.67 0.72
N SER A 88 12.39 29.28 -0.48
CA SER A 88 11.11 29.66 -1.06
C SER A 88 9.94 29.26 -0.15
N SER A 89 9.98 28.04 0.42
CA SER A 89 8.96 27.53 1.34
C SER A 89 8.76 28.42 2.57
N LYS A 90 9.85 28.95 3.14
CA LYS A 90 9.77 29.85 4.30
C LYS A 90 9.19 31.21 3.91
N ALA A 91 9.60 31.77 2.75
CA ALA A 91 9.09 33.04 2.24
C ALA A 91 7.56 32.99 2.06
N ILE A 92 7.07 32.02 1.27
CA ILE A 92 5.63 31.88 0.99
C ILE A 92 4.84 31.52 2.25
N THR A 93 5.36 30.60 3.08
CA THR A 93 4.67 30.19 4.31
C THR A 93 4.50 31.37 5.25
N SER A 94 5.52 32.21 5.43
CA SER A 94 5.42 33.37 6.33
C SER A 94 4.30 34.32 5.92
N ILE A 95 4.15 34.59 4.62
CA ILE A 95 3.12 35.50 4.11
C ILE A 95 1.75 34.85 4.10
N TYR A 96 1.67 33.56 3.75
CA TYR A 96 0.42 32.83 3.81
C TYR A 96 -0.13 32.73 5.25
N GLN A 97 0.72 32.49 6.23
CA GLN A 97 0.33 32.42 7.64
C GLN A 97 -0.14 33.79 8.16
N LEU A 98 0.51 34.88 7.76
CA LEU A 98 0.07 36.25 8.10
C LEU A 98 -1.25 36.61 7.40
N ALA A 99 -1.38 36.29 6.11
CA ALA A 99 -2.58 36.61 5.33
C ALA A 99 -3.84 35.89 5.82
N PHE A 100 -3.70 34.66 6.33
CA PHE A 100 -4.84 33.80 6.70
C PHE A 100 -4.88 33.41 8.18
N SER A 101 -3.98 33.91 9.02
CA SER A 101 -3.86 33.54 10.45
C SER A 101 -3.82 32.03 10.71
N THR A 102 -3.16 31.26 9.83
CA THR A 102 -3.04 29.80 9.97
C THR A 102 -1.62 29.36 10.34
N LYS A 103 -1.46 28.09 10.75
CA LYS A 103 -0.16 27.42 10.93
C LYS A 103 0.25 26.59 9.70
N THR A 104 -0.42 26.78 8.56
CA THR A 104 -0.18 26.01 7.33
C THR A 104 1.22 26.27 6.79
N LYS A 105 1.93 25.21 6.38
CA LYS A 105 3.21 25.32 5.67
C LYS A 105 3.01 24.95 4.20
N LEU A 106 3.64 25.71 3.31
CA LEU A 106 3.58 25.52 1.86
C LEU A 106 4.96 25.12 1.31
N ASP A 107 4.95 24.26 0.30
CA ASP A 107 6.15 23.87 -0.45
C ASP A 107 6.45 24.94 -1.51
N GLY A 108 7.53 25.69 -1.32
CA GLY A 108 7.88 26.81 -2.18
C GLY A 108 8.27 26.40 -3.59
N LEU A 109 8.90 25.24 -3.81
CA LEU A 109 9.30 24.82 -5.17
C LEU A 109 8.07 24.44 -6.01
N LEU A 110 7.10 23.77 -5.39
CA LEU A 110 5.81 23.51 -6.04
C LEU A 110 5.03 24.81 -6.30
N VAL A 111 5.03 25.74 -5.34
CA VAL A 111 4.38 27.05 -5.53
C VAL A 111 5.07 27.87 -6.62
N MET A 112 6.39 27.71 -6.82
CA MET A 112 7.12 28.35 -7.91
C MET A 112 6.98 27.64 -9.27
N GLY A 113 6.29 26.49 -9.33
CA GLY A 113 5.99 25.80 -10.58
C GLY A 113 7.10 24.89 -11.10
N PHE A 114 8.02 24.43 -10.25
CA PHE A 114 9.03 23.44 -10.65
C PHE A 114 8.43 22.04 -10.95
N ASP A 115 7.14 21.83 -10.71
CA ASP A 115 6.38 20.67 -11.21
C ASP A 115 5.82 20.91 -12.64
N ASN A 116 5.81 22.13 -13.15
CA ASN A 116 5.34 22.48 -14.50
C ASN A 116 6.47 22.34 -15.54
N LEU A 117 6.28 21.44 -16.52
CA LEU A 117 7.26 21.17 -17.59
C LEU A 117 7.52 22.37 -18.50
N GLU A 118 6.51 23.21 -18.77
CA GLU A 118 6.67 24.38 -19.65
C GLU A 118 7.60 25.41 -19.01
N ILE A 119 7.40 25.71 -17.71
CA ILE A 119 8.25 26.61 -16.94
C ILE A 119 9.68 26.05 -16.88
N CYS A 120 9.83 24.77 -16.57
CA CYS A 120 11.14 24.10 -16.54
C CYS A 120 11.86 24.16 -17.89
N ASN A 121 11.17 23.89 -19.00
CA ASN A 121 11.78 23.96 -20.35
C ASN A 121 12.20 25.39 -20.70
N LEU A 122 11.40 26.40 -20.34
CA LEU A 122 11.77 27.80 -20.52
C LEU A 122 13.05 28.15 -19.76
N LEU A 123 13.18 27.73 -18.50
CA LEU A 123 14.39 27.97 -17.70
C LEU A 123 15.65 27.36 -18.36
N LEU A 124 15.52 26.21 -19.02
CA LEU A 124 16.63 25.48 -19.65
C LEU A 124 17.05 26.01 -21.04
N SER A 125 16.24 26.85 -21.69
CA SER A 125 16.41 27.19 -23.13
C SER A 125 17.72 27.88 -23.53
N ASP A 126 18.49 28.43 -22.58
CA ASP A 126 19.76 29.15 -22.85
C ASP A 126 20.98 28.48 -22.18
N LEU A 127 20.85 27.21 -21.75
CA LEU A 127 21.91 26.50 -21.07
C LEU A 127 22.78 25.71 -22.05
N TYR A 128 24.09 26.00 -22.06
CA TYR A 128 25.08 25.20 -22.80
C TYR A 128 25.15 23.76 -22.26
N PHE A 129 25.19 23.63 -20.93
CA PHE A 129 25.21 22.35 -20.24
C PHE A 129 24.22 22.37 -19.09
N ARG A 130 23.53 21.25 -18.90
CA ARG A 130 22.57 21.05 -17.80
C ARG A 130 23.21 20.25 -16.67
N PRO A 131 23.45 20.86 -15.50
CA PRO A 131 23.96 20.16 -14.34
C PRO A 131 23.09 18.99 -13.90
N PHE A 132 23.75 17.96 -13.40
CA PHE A 132 23.08 16.79 -12.86
C PHE A 132 23.82 16.28 -11.63
N SER A 133 23.08 15.54 -10.80
CA SER A 133 23.59 14.94 -9.58
C SER A 133 23.38 13.45 -9.58
N PHE A 134 24.28 12.71 -8.93
CA PHE A 134 24.15 11.28 -8.70
C PHE A 134 24.77 10.91 -7.35
N LYS A 135 24.34 9.75 -6.83
CA LYS A 135 24.78 9.27 -5.53
C LYS A 135 25.96 8.30 -5.68
N ILE A 136 26.96 8.53 -4.85
CA ILE A 136 28.02 7.56 -4.51
C ILE A 136 27.77 7.19 -3.04
N PRO A 137 28.13 6.00 -2.52
CA PRO A 137 27.83 5.64 -1.13
C PRO A 137 28.18 6.76 -0.14
N ASN A 138 27.16 7.25 0.59
CA ASN A 138 27.25 8.36 1.56
C ASN A 138 27.62 9.75 1.00
N LEU A 139 27.66 9.96 -0.33
CA LEU A 139 27.98 11.23 -0.99
C LEU A 139 26.98 11.57 -2.11
N ASN A 140 26.66 12.87 -2.27
CA ASN A 140 25.85 13.37 -3.38
C ASN A 140 26.68 14.31 -4.26
N LEU A 141 27.18 13.77 -5.36
CA LEU A 141 28.03 14.45 -6.32
C LEU A 141 27.18 15.26 -7.31
N ILE A 142 27.64 16.47 -7.66
CA ILE A 142 27.03 17.30 -8.70
C ILE A 142 28.09 17.64 -9.74
N ILE A 143 27.75 17.47 -11.02
CA ILE A 143 28.56 17.91 -12.17
C ILE A 143 27.95 19.22 -12.69
N PHE A 144 28.75 20.29 -12.71
CA PHE A 144 28.31 21.62 -13.15
C PHE A 144 28.73 21.96 -14.57
N GLU A 145 29.91 21.51 -14.99
CA GLU A 145 30.47 21.78 -16.31
C GLU A 145 31.28 20.57 -16.79
N ILE A 146 31.33 20.38 -18.11
CA ILE A 146 32.15 19.37 -18.77
C ILE A 146 33.26 20.09 -19.53
N GLY A 147 34.49 19.67 -19.30
CA GLY A 147 35.66 20.05 -20.09
C GLY A 147 36.35 18.79 -20.58
N ILE A 148 36.93 18.85 -21.77
CA ILE A 148 37.56 17.70 -22.44
C ILE A 148 39.07 17.84 -22.51
N SER A 149 39.75 16.70 -22.58
CA SER A 149 41.17 16.59 -22.94
C SER A 149 41.43 15.31 -23.72
N ASP A 150 42.63 15.21 -24.31
CA ASP A 150 43.12 13.99 -24.92
C ASP A 150 43.72 13.00 -23.89
N ASN A 151 43.57 13.25 -22.59
CA ASN A 151 44.19 12.45 -21.53
C ASN A 151 43.28 11.28 -21.10
N PRO A 152 43.60 10.02 -21.47
CA PRO A 152 42.78 8.87 -21.11
C PRO A 152 42.76 8.60 -19.60
N ASP A 153 43.82 8.97 -18.87
CA ASP A 153 43.93 8.76 -17.41
C ASP A 153 42.90 9.60 -16.63
N TRP A 154 42.37 10.65 -17.25
CA TRP A 154 41.32 11.50 -16.69
C TRP A 154 39.94 11.15 -17.25
N ASN A 155 39.78 9.96 -17.85
CA ASN A 155 38.61 9.60 -18.67
C ASN A 155 38.26 10.72 -19.67
N TYR A 156 39.31 11.33 -20.26
CA TYR A 156 39.22 12.44 -21.19
C TYR A 156 38.56 13.72 -20.67
N ALA A 157 38.36 13.87 -19.36
CA ALA A 157 38.02 15.15 -18.79
C ALA A 157 39.22 16.10 -18.86
N GLY A 158 38.97 17.41 -18.89
CA GLY A 158 39.99 18.43 -19.03
C GLY A 158 39.56 19.79 -18.51
N LYS A 159 40.33 20.83 -18.88
CA LYS A 159 40.05 22.20 -18.46
C LYS A 159 38.60 22.59 -18.79
N GLY A 160 37.89 23.14 -17.81
CA GLY A 160 36.46 23.45 -17.90
C GLY A 160 35.55 22.41 -17.25
N TYR A 161 36.07 21.26 -16.82
CA TYR A 161 35.31 20.32 -16.01
C TYR A 161 35.22 20.78 -14.55
N LYS A 162 34.00 20.77 -13.99
CA LYS A 162 33.76 21.10 -12.57
C LYS A 162 32.77 20.14 -11.92
N SER A 163 33.13 19.63 -10.75
CA SER A 163 32.22 18.84 -9.90
C SER A 163 32.32 19.23 -8.42
N SER A 164 31.28 18.90 -7.63
CA SER A 164 31.32 19.16 -6.18
C SER A 164 30.52 18.17 -5.34
N PHE A 165 30.89 18.09 -4.07
CA PHE A 165 30.11 17.42 -3.03
C PHE A 165 30.37 18.01 -1.64
N ILE A 166 29.53 17.65 -0.67
CA ILE A 166 29.66 18.10 0.71
C ILE A 166 30.09 16.93 1.58
N TYR A 167 31.13 17.12 2.39
CA TYR A 167 31.62 16.14 3.36
C TYR A 167 32.23 16.83 4.59
N ASN A 168 32.34 16.11 5.70
CA ASN A 168 32.96 16.65 6.91
C ASN A 168 34.49 16.55 6.79
N PHE A 169 35.17 17.70 6.77
CA PHE A 169 36.62 17.78 6.78
C PHE A 169 37.05 18.47 8.07
N GLN A 170 37.97 17.85 8.83
CA GLN A 170 38.43 18.36 10.13
C GLN A 170 37.25 18.75 11.06
N LYS A 171 36.26 17.86 11.18
CA LYS A 171 35.03 18.05 11.99
C LYS A 171 34.13 19.22 11.54
N THR A 172 34.39 19.86 10.40
CA THR A 172 33.60 20.95 9.85
C THR A 172 32.94 20.53 8.53
N ARG A 173 31.64 20.80 8.39
CA ARG A 173 30.91 20.55 7.13
C ARG A 173 31.49 21.44 6.03
N SER A 174 32.12 20.82 5.04
CA SER A 174 32.90 21.52 4.01
C SER A 174 32.39 21.17 2.61
N LEU A 175 32.52 22.13 1.68
CA LEU A 175 32.22 21.93 0.26
C LEU A 175 33.53 21.65 -0.49
N PHE A 176 33.58 20.54 -1.21
CA PHE A 176 34.69 20.16 -2.07
C PHE A 176 34.34 20.54 -3.50
N LEU A 177 35.10 21.45 -4.11
CA LEU A 177 35.02 21.81 -5.52
C LEU A 177 36.21 21.18 -6.25
N GLN A 178 35.94 20.46 -7.32
CA GLN A 178 36.92 19.69 -8.07
C GLN A 178 36.97 20.20 -9.50
N GLU A 179 38.17 20.49 -10.00
CA GLU A 179 38.37 21.05 -11.33
C GLU A 179 39.67 20.55 -11.96
N PHE A 180 39.79 20.70 -13.27
CA PHE A 180 41.01 20.39 -14.02
C PHE A 180 41.64 21.64 -14.60
N THR A 181 42.96 21.65 -14.59
CA THR A 181 43.80 22.52 -15.44
C THR A 181 44.41 21.68 -16.55
N ASN A 182 45.19 22.29 -17.44
CA ASN A 182 45.82 21.57 -18.56
C ASN A 182 46.64 20.34 -18.10
N ASN A 183 47.26 20.41 -16.90
CA ASN A 183 48.24 19.41 -16.47
C ASN A 183 48.01 18.89 -15.02
N LYS A 184 46.98 19.36 -14.31
CA LYS A 184 46.74 19.00 -12.89
C LYS A 184 45.25 18.91 -12.57
N ALA A 185 44.92 17.97 -11.67
CA ALA A 185 43.65 17.92 -10.97
C ALA A 185 43.73 18.79 -9.70
N ILE A 186 42.70 19.58 -9.42
CA ILE A 186 42.64 20.52 -8.31
C ILE A 186 41.41 20.21 -7.45
N VAL A 187 41.58 20.21 -6.13
CA VAL A 187 40.49 20.12 -5.17
C VAL A 187 40.57 21.32 -4.22
N LYS A 188 39.53 22.15 -4.23
CA LYS A 188 39.36 23.31 -3.35
C LYS A 188 38.32 23.00 -2.28
N ILE A 189 38.64 23.28 -1.02
CA ILE A 189 37.76 23.05 0.13
C ILE A 189 37.27 24.39 0.68
N TYR A 190 35.96 24.58 0.68
CA TYR A 190 35.29 25.75 1.20
C TYR A 190 34.62 25.46 2.54
N GLN A 191 34.84 26.34 3.51
CA GLN A 191 34.18 26.35 4.82
C GLN A 191 33.61 27.73 5.08
N ASN A 192 32.35 27.82 5.52
CA ASN A 192 31.65 29.10 5.71
C ASN A 192 31.73 30.02 4.48
N SER A 193 31.64 29.44 3.28
CA SER A 193 31.72 30.15 1.99
C SER A 193 33.06 30.86 1.72
N GLN A 194 34.13 30.45 2.41
CA GLN A 194 35.50 30.90 2.14
C GLN A 194 36.37 29.71 1.74
N GLU A 195 37.22 29.89 0.73
CA GLU A 195 38.24 28.90 0.37
C GLU A 195 39.25 28.80 1.52
N LYS A 196 39.48 27.59 2.03
CA LYS A 196 40.41 27.34 3.14
C LYS A 196 41.60 26.49 2.74
N TYR A 197 41.39 25.53 1.85
CA TYR A 197 42.43 24.58 1.43
C TYR A 197 42.34 24.35 -0.07
N THR A 198 43.49 24.23 -0.71
CA THR A 198 43.60 23.94 -2.14
C THR A 198 44.70 22.91 -2.33
N PHE A 199 44.36 21.79 -2.94
CA PHE A 199 45.26 20.66 -3.20
C PHE A 199 45.44 20.49 -4.71
N HIS A 200 46.63 20.04 -5.11
CA HIS A 200 46.99 19.88 -6.53
C HIS A 200 47.68 18.54 -6.75
N GLY A 201 47.13 17.72 -7.65
CA GLY A 201 47.74 16.46 -8.04
C GLY A 201 47.92 16.34 -9.55
N ALA A 202 48.83 15.46 -9.98
CA ALA A 202 49.00 15.15 -11.40
C ALA A 202 47.76 14.48 -12.01
N ASN A 203 46.95 13.80 -11.20
CA ASN A 203 45.68 13.19 -11.59
C ASN A 203 44.72 13.13 -10.38
N PRO A 204 43.43 12.77 -10.58
CA PRO A 204 42.45 12.68 -9.51
C PRO A 204 42.85 11.78 -8.33
N ASN A 205 43.53 10.66 -8.58
CA ASN A 205 43.95 9.75 -7.51
C ASN A 205 45.06 10.36 -6.66
N VAL A 206 46.04 11.03 -7.29
CA VAL A 206 47.15 11.69 -6.58
C VAL A 206 46.65 12.78 -5.64
N VAL A 207 45.75 13.65 -6.12
CA VAL A 207 45.22 14.75 -5.29
C VAL A 207 44.39 14.21 -4.11
N TRP A 208 43.59 13.16 -4.32
CA TRP A 208 42.79 12.57 -3.24
C TRP A 208 43.62 11.77 -2.23
N ASN A 209 44.72 11.15 -2.68
CA ASN A 209 45.69 10.53 -1.77
C ASN A 209 46.37 11.57 -0.87
N GLU A 210 46.68 12.77 -1.38
CA GLU A 210 47.27 13.86 -0.59
C GLU A 210 46.30 14.40 0.47
N ILE A 211 45.00 14.47 0.16
CA ILE A 211 43.97 14.92 1.11
C ILE A 211 43.79 13.91 2.26
N GLY A 212 44.01 12.61 2.00
CA GLY A 212 44.08 11.57 3.04
C GLY A 212 42.73 11.18 3.67
N ILE A 213 41.61 11.46 3.00
CA ILE A 213 40.25 11.09 3.44
C ILE A 213 39.51 10.39 2.30
N LEU A 214 38.40 9.69 2.61
CA LEU A 214 37.57 9.00 1.62
C LEU A 214 38.33 7.93 0.81
N ALA A 215 39.33 7.29 1.43
CA ALA A 215 40.22 6.30 0.81
C ALA A 215 39.51 5.06 0.24
N GLN A 216 38.24 4.83 0.61
CA GLN A 216 37.42 3.78 0.02
C GLN A 216 37.01 4.05 -1.45
N PHE A 217 37.24 5.26 -1.97
CA PHE A 217 36.91 5.63 -3.34
C PHE A 217 38.17 6.01 -4.12
N THR A 218 38.20 5.69 -5.41
CA THR A 218 39.23 6.24 -6.31
C THR A 218 38.99 7.75 -6.48
N GLY A 219 40.05 8.51 -6.71
CA GLY A 219 39.94 9.92 -7.05
C GLY A 219 39.11 10.13 -8.32
N SER A 220 39.19 9.22 -9.29
CA SER A 220 38.34 9.23 -10.49
C SER A 220 36.84 9.05 -10.17
N THR A 221 36.51 8.17 -9.21
CA THR A 221 35.15 8.04 -8.66
C THR A 221 34.70 9.33 -7.98
N LEU A 222 35.55 9.93 -7.13
CA LEU A 222 35.23 11.17 -6.42
C LEU A 222 35.08 12.37 -7.34
N PHE A 223 35.82 12.43 -8.45
CA PHE A 223 35.60 13.45 -9.48
C PHE A 223 34.32 13.22 -10.28
N GLY A 224 33.76 12.01 -10.27
CA GLY A 224 32.53 11.63 -10.96
C GLY A 224 32.72 11.12 -12.39
N LEU A 225 33.96 10.80 -12.77
CA LEU A 225 34.37 10.49 -14.14
C LEU A 225 34.00 9.06 -14.58
N GLU A 226 33.82 8.17 -13.61
CA GLU A 226 33.48 6.78 -13.87
C GLU A 226 31.98 6.57 -14.16
N HIS A 227 31.15 7.57 -13.83
CA HIS A 227 29.70 7.52 -14.00
C HIS A 227 29.29 7.59 -15.48
N GLU A 228 28.38 6.72 -15.89
CA GLU A 228 27.95 6.53 -17.29
C GLU A 228 27.50 7.85 -17.95
N GLN A 229 26.75 8.69 -17.24
CA GLN A 229 26.27 9.96 -17.80
C GLN A 229 27.35 11.02 -17.92
N THR A 230 28.39 10.95 -17.08
CA THR A 230 29.56 11.83 -17.22
C THR A 230 30.37 11.42 -18.44
N LYS A 231 30.61 10.11 -18.62
CA LYS A 231 31.28 9.55 -19.80
C LYS A 231 30.53 9.91 -21.10
N SER A 232 29.22 9.69 -21.14
CA SER A 232 28.39 10.03 -22.29
C SER A 232 28.42 11.54 -22.61
N SER A 233 28.51 12.40 -21.59
CA SER A 233 28.62 13.85 -21.79
C SER A 233 29.99 14.25 -22.34
N ILE A 234 31.08 13.62 -21.88
CA ILE A 234 32.45 13.85 -22.37
C ILE A 234 32.59 13.33 -23.81
N GLU A 235 32.09 12.14 -24.12
CA GLU A 235 32.12 11.55 -25.47
C GLU A 235 31.42 12.42 -26.53
N LYS A 236 30.30 13.07 -26.16
CA LYS A 236 29.59 14.02 -27.05
C LYS A 236 30.44 15.24 -27.39
N GLU A 237 31.24 15.73 -26.45
CA GLU A 237 32.12 16.89 -26.66
C GLU A 237 33.41 16.50 -27.42
N GLN A 238 33.81 15.21 -27.44
CA GLN A 238 34.99 14.71 -28.17
C GLN A 238 34.78 14.54 -29.69
N THR A 239 33.55 14.46 -30.17
CA THR A 239 33.28 14.29 -31.61
C THR A 239 33.71 15.52 -32.40
N PRO A 240 34.60 15.40 -33.42
CA PRO A 240 35.03 16.55 -34.21
C PRO A 240 33.81 17.15 -34.92
N HIS A 241 33.62 18.45 -34.75
CA HIS A 241 32.57 19.22 -35.41
C HIS A 241 33.16 20.46 -36.06
N CYS A 242 32.58 20.92 -37.18
CA CYS A 242 32.95 22.18 -37.80
C CYS A 242 31.71 22.98 -38.19
N THR A 243 31.91 24.28 -38.42
CA THR A 243 30.86 25.18 -38.90
C THR A 243 30.91 25.33 -40.42
N VAL A 244 29.90 25.96 -41.00
CA VAL A 244 29.80 26.19 -42.45
C VAL A 244 30.94 27.09 -42.95
N GLU A 245 31.43 27.97 -42.08
CA GLU A 245 32.60 28.81 -42.33
C GLU A 245 33.86 27.97 -42.57
N ASP A 246 34.01 26.87 -41.83
CA ASP A 246 35.18 25.99 -41.84
C ASP A 246 35.24 25.03 -43.05
N TRP A 247 34.20 24.95 -43.88
CA TRP A 247 34.13 24.01 -45.02
C TRP A 247 35.24 24.22 -46.06
N GLN A 248 35.86 25.41 -46.10
CA GLN A 248 37.00 25.69 -46.98
C GLN A 248 38.34 25.25 -46.39
N SER A 249 38.38 24.93 -45.09
CA SER A 249 39.57 24.39 -44.44
C SER A 249 39.73 22.92 -44.80
N LYS A 250 40.58 22.65 -45.80
CA LYS A 250 40.94 21.28 -46.19
C LYS A 250 41.42 20.45 -44.99
N LEU A 251 42.10 21.06 -44.02
CA LEU A 251 42.58 20.36 -42.82
C LEU A 251 41.42 19.82 -41.96
N ILE A 252 40.43 20.67 -41.67
CA ILE A 252 39.28 20.33 -40.80
C ILE A 252 38.35 19.35 -41.52
N MET A 253 38.04 19.64 -42.78
CA MET A 253 37.18 18.78 -43.60
C MET A 253 37.81 17.42 -43.87
N ASN A 254 39.14 17.33 -44.07
CA ASN A 254 39.82 16.03 -44.20
C ASN A 254 39.78 15.21 -42.91
N LYS A 255 39.87 15.83 -41.72
CA LYS A 255 39.72 15.11 -40.44
C LYS A 255 38.32 14.53 -40.29
N LEU A 256 37.29 15.32 -40.55
CA LEU A 256 35.89 14.89 -40.54
C LEU A 256 35.61 13.79 -41.58
N PHE A 257 36.14 13.96 -42.79
CA PHE A 257 36.06 12.97 -43.87
C PHE A 257 36.71 11.63 -43.49
N ASN A 258 37.95 11.68 -42.98
CA ASN A 258 38.68 10.49 -42.55
C ASN A 258 37.93 9.75 -41.42
N HIS A 259 37.26 10.49 -40.53
CA HIS A 259 36.52 9.93 -39.40
C HIS A 259 35.16 9.33 -39.83
N TYR A 260 34.35 10.07 -40.58
CA TYR A 260 32.96 9.68 -40.86
C TYR A 260 32.76 8.96 -42.20
N LEU A 261 33.51 9.28 -43.26
CA LEU A 261 33.11 8.93 -44.63
C LEU A 261 34.12 8.04 -45.39
N LYS A 262 35.42 8.16 -45.11
CA LYS A 262 36.51 7.46 -45.84
C LYS A 262 36.33 5.95 -45.98
N LYS A 263 35.77 5.29 -44.96
CA LYS A 263 35.57 3.82 -44.94
C LYS A 263 34.35 3.35 -45.73
N PHE A 264 33.51 4.26 -46.21
CA PHE A 264 32.17 3.95 -46.72
C PHE A 264 31.89 4.43 -48.15
N ILE A 265 32.76 5.27 -48.73
CA ILE A 265 32.63 5.75 -50.12
C ILE A 265 33.79 5.27 -50.99
N LEU A 266 33.58 5.23 -52.31
CA LEU A 266 34.64 4.97 -53.29
C LEU A 266 35.62 6.16 -53.35
N THR A 267 36.92 5.89 -53.49
CA THR A 267 37.97 6.92 -53.59
C THR A 267 37.82 7.86 -54.79
N SER A 268 36.99 7.51 -55.78
CA SER A 268 36.68 8.29 -56.97
C SER A 268 35.59 9.35 -56.78
N VAL A 269 34.87 9.36 -55.64
CA VAL A 269 33.78 10.32 -55.37
C VAL A 269 34.37 11.64 -54.84
N LYS A 270 34.06 12.74 -55.52
CA LYS A 270 34.48 14.09 -55.13
C LYS A 270 33.62 14.64 -53.99
N TRP A 271 33.85 14.13 -52.78
CA TRP A 271 33.06 14.47 -51.60
C TRP A 271 33.24 15.92 -51.13
N ASP A 272 34.37 16.54 -51.43
CA ASP A 272 34.67 17.94 -51.11
C ASP A 272 33.88 18.90 -52.01
N ASP A 273 33.68 18.55 -53.28
CA ASP A 273 32.83 19.28 -54.23
C ASP A 273 31.37 19.40 -53.74
N PHE A 274 30.87 18.45 -52.93
CA PHE A 274 29.56 18.53 -52.29
C PHE A 274 29.42 19.79 -51.42
N PHE A 275 30.38 20.00 -50.52
CA PHE A 275 30.35 21.13 -49.57
C PHE A 275 30.73 22.44 -50.25
N ILE A 276 31.69 22.41 -51.19
CA ILE A 276 32.10 23.61 -51.95
C ILE A 276 30.93 24.12 -52.79
N SER A 277 30.27 23.25 -53.56
CA SER A 277 29.15 23.65 -54.41
C SER A 277 27.95 24.15 -53.60
N TRP A 278 27.65 23.53 -52.46
CA TRP A 278 26.57 23.97 -51.58
C TRP A 278 26.89 25.31 -50.90
N LYS A 279 28.15 25.54 -50.50
CA LYS A 279 28.57 26.85 -49.95
C LYS A 279 28.41 27.97 -50.98
N THR A 280 28.67 27.70 -52.26
CA THR A 280 28.49 28.68 -53.35
C THR A 280 27.04 28.87 -53.81
N GLN A 281 26.14 27.96 -53.43
CA GLN A 281 24.72 28.04 -53.79
C GLN A 281 24.01 29.15 -52.99
N LYS A 282 23.13 29.92 -53.67
CA LYS A 282 22.35 31.01 -53.06
C LYS A 282 21.37 30.53 -51.99
N SER A 283 20.83 29.31 -52.12
CA SER A 283 19.93 28.69 -51.14
C SER A 283 20.72 28.01 -50.03
N ASN A 284 20.24 28.15 -48.78
CA ASN A 284 20.75 27.40 -47.64
C ASN A 284 20.27 25.94 -47.64
N ILE A 285 19.13 25.67 -48.30
CA ILE A 285 18.43 24.38 -48.31
C ILE A 285 18.82 23.58 -49.55
N ILE A 286 19.06 22.27 -49.37
CA ILE A 286 19.18 21.27 -50.45
C ILE A 286 18.24 20.10 -50.23
N GLU A 287 17.91 19.39 -51.31
CA GLU A 287 17.39 18.02 -51.26
C GLU A 287 18.57 17.05 -51.44
N LEU A 288 18.75 16.15 -50.48
CA LEU A 288 19.95 15.34 -50.34
C LEU A 288 20.17 14.41 -51.55
N THR A 289 19.11 13.84 -52.09
CA THR A 289 19.17 12.89 -53.21
C THR A 289 19.54 13.58 -54.52
N ALA A 290 18.98 14.75 -54.79
CA ALA A 290 19.33 15.61 -55.91
C ALA A 290 20.80 16.02 -55.83
N LYS A 291 21.28 16.37 -54.63
CA LYS A 291 22.68 16.74 -54.43
C LYS A 291 23.65 15.57 -54.64
N PHE A 292 23.27 14.35 -54.28
CA PHE A 292 24.07 13.16 -54.60
C PHE A 292 24.19 12.88 -56.09
N LYS A 293 23.18 13.19 -56.90
CA LYS A 293 23.26 13.05 -58.37
C LYS A 293 24.34 13.93 -59.01
N GLU A 294 24.82 14.97 -58.32
CA GLU A 294 25.90 15.83 -58.81
C GLU A 294 27.30 15.23 -58.59
N ILE A 295 27.47 14.37 -57.57
CA ILE A 295 28.78 13.83 -57.16
C ILE A 295 28.93 12.32 -57.43
N TYR A 296 27.82 11.61 -57.65
CA TYR A 296 27.79 10.19 -58.01
C TYR A 296 27.34 10.00 -59.46
N SER A 297 27.76 8.90 -60.09
CA SER A 297 27.33 8.57 -61.45
C SER A 297 25.80 8.39 -61.55
N PRO A 298 25.15 8.75 -62.67
CA PRO A 298 23.67 8.75 -62.80
C PRO A 298 22.95 7.44 -62.46
N ASN A 299 23.65 6.30 -62.56
CA ASN A 299 23.12 4.96 -62.27
C ASN A 299 23.60 4.39 -60.94
N TYR A 300 24.31 5.17 -60.12
CA TYR A 300 24.85 4.70 -58.84
C TYR A 300 23.76 4.73 -57.75
N ILE A 301 23.59 3.60 -57.06
CA ILE A 301 22.67 3.47 -55.93
C ILE A 301 23.48 3.57 -54.63
N VAL A 302 23.28 4.66 -53.89
CA VAL A 302 23.92 4.88 -52.58
C VAL A 302 23.39 3.85 -51.59
N LYS A 303 24.29 3.07 -50.97
CA LYS A 303 23.90 2.02 -50.02
C LYS A 303 23.48 2.63 -48.68
N ASP A 304 22.61 1.97 -47.93
CA ASP A 304 22.13 2.45 -46.61
C ASP A 304 23.25 2.76 -45.60
N ARG A 305 24.36 2.03 -45.66
CA ARG A 305 25.51 2.25 -44.77
C ARG A 305 26.28 3.53 -45.15
N GLU A 306 26.37 3.82 -46.44
CA GLU A 306 26.98 5.02 -47.00
C GLU A 306 26.10 6.25 -46.75
N LEU A 307 24.78 6.11 -46.95
CA LEU A 307 23.80 7.15 -46.64
C LEU A 307 23.84 7.53 -45.14
N ARG A 308 23.97 6.54 -44.25
CA ARG A 308 24.12 6.78 -42.80
C ARG A 308 25.42 7.53 -42.47
N ALA A 309 26.52 7.21 -43.14
CA ALA A 309 27.80 7.90 -42.97
C ALA A 309 27.72 9.37 -43.42
N TRP A 310 27.06 9.64 -44.55
CA TRP A 310 26.79 10.99 -45.03
C TRP A 310 25.94 11.81 -44.05
N LYS A 311 24.85 11.24 -43.52
CA LYS A 311 24.01 11.91 -42.51
C LYS A 311 24.78 12.24 -41.23
N ALA A 312 25.70 11.36 -40.81
CA ALA A 312 26.57 11.62 -39.68
C ALA A 312 27.51 12.80 -39.97
N LEU A 313 28.17 12.82 -41.13
CA LEU A 313 29.05 13.91 -41.54
C LEU A 313 28.30 15.25 -41.62
N LEU A 314 27.08 15.28 -42.17
CA LEU A 314 26.27 16.50 -42.28
C LEU A 314 25.94 17.12 -40.92
N ARG A 315 25.57 16.30 -39.93
CA ARG A 315 25.29 16.79 -38.57
C ARG A 315 26.51 17.41 -37.90
N HIS A 316 27.68 16.85 -38.14
CA HIS A 316 28.94 17.31 -37.55
C HIS A 316 29.63 18.42 -38.36
N THR A 317 29.04 18.85 -39.47
CA THR A 317 29.53 19.98 -40.30
C THR A 317 28.64 21.22 -40.18
N GLY A 318 27.72 21.24 -39.21
CA GLY A 318 26.82 22.37 -38.93
C GLY A 318 25.52 22.35 -39.76
N CYS A 319 25.19 21.24 -40.43
CA CYS A 319 23.94 21.10 -41.16
C CYS A 319 22.84 20.46 -40.30
N SER A 320 21.61 20.93 -40.50
CA SER A 320 20.42 20.38 -39.85
C SER A 320 19.49 19.75 -40.87
N ASN A 321 18.89 18.60 -40.52
CA ASN A 321 17.78 18.03 -41.29
C ASN A 321 16.51 18.81 -40.91
N ILE A 322 15.82 19.33 -41.92
CA ILE A 322 14.62 20.17 -41.80
C ILE A 322 13.46 19.60 -42.60
N THR A 323 13.46 18.28 -42.80
CA THR A 323 12.43 17.56 -43.53
C THR A 323 11.10 17.65 -42.76
N PRO A 324 10.05 18.27 -43.33
CA PRO A 324 8.83 18.61 -42.59
C PRO A 324 7.88 17.42 -42.35
N PHE A 325 8.21 16.22 -42.83
CA PHE A 325 7.36 15.02 -42.81
C PHE A 325 8.12 13.76 -42.33
N GLY A 326 7.38 12.77 -41.82
CA GLY A 326 7.91 11.58 -41.12
C GLY A 326 8.82 10.68 -41.97
N LYS A 327 9.49 9.74 -41.28
CA LYS A 327 10.61 8.88 -41.75
C LYS A 327 10.39 8.05 -43.04
N GLU A 328 9.21 8.10 -43.66
CA GLU A 328 8.82 7.32 -44.84
C GLU A 328 8.91 8.08 -46.17
N SER A 329 9.36 9.34 -46.17
CA SER A 329 9.49 10.11 -47.42
C SER A 329 10.76 9.76 -48.21
N LYS A 330 10.63 9.79 -49.55
CA LYS A 330 11.75 9.61 -50.50
C LYS A 330 12.71 10.81 -50.55
N PHE A 331 12.29 11.99 -50.07
CA PHE A 331 13.05 13.23 -50.16
C PHE A 331 13.52 13.67 -48.77
N GLU A 332 14.76 14.13 -48.67
CA GLU A 332 15.34 14.56 -47.39
C GLU A 332 15.96 15.95 -47.56
N PHE A 333 15.44 16.92 -46.81
CA PHE A 333 15.86 18.32 -46.88
C PHE A 333 16.81 18.67 -45.75
N TRP A 334 17.92 19.33 -46.10
CA TRP A 334 18.95 19.78 -45.16
C TRP A 334 19.27 21.25 -45.38
N THR A 335 19.56 21.98 -44.31
CA THR A 335 20.03 23.37 -44.37
C THR A 335 21.40 23.57 -43.74
N ARG A 336 22.13 24.54 -44.28
CA ARG A 336 23.35 25.12 -43.73
C ARG A 336 23.14 26.44 -42.98
N SER A 337 21.89 26.83 -42.72
CA SER A 337 21.58 28.03 -41.93
C SER A 337 21.98 27.85 -40.47
N LYS A 338 22.51 28.91 -39.84
CA LYS A 338 22.76 28.95 -38.38
C LYS A 338 21.47 28.87 -37.57
N ASP A 339 20.37 29.36 -38.14
CA ASP A 339 19.03 29.26 -37.58
C ASP A 339 18.18 28.38 -38.51
N PRO A 340 18.12 27.05 -38.26
CA PRO A 340 17.37 26.12 -39.08
C PRO A 340 15.85 26.24 -38.88
N THR A 341 15.39 26.90 -37.80
CA THR A 341 13.96 26.97 -37.45
C THR A 341 13.14 27.75 -38.48
N LYS A 342 13.72 28.80 -39.07
CA LYS A 342 13.08 29.59 -40.13
C LYS A 342 12.94 28.81 -41.42
N ASP A 343 14.00 28.10 -41.80
CA ASP A 343 14.00 27.25 -42.99
C ASP A 343 13.02 26.08 -42.83
N GLU A 344 13.00 25.45 -41.64
CA GLU A 344 12.06 24.39 -41.28
C GLU A 344 10.61 24.90 -41.28
N ALA A 345 10.34 26.05 -40.66
CA ALA A 345 9.00 26.65 -40.65
C ALA A 345 8.54 27.04 -42.06
N MET A 346 9.43 27.53 -42.91
CA MET A 346 9.14 27.88 -44.30
C MET A 346 8.87 26.62 -45.14
N LEU A 347 9.69 25.58 -45.02
CA LEU A 347 9.47 24.28 -45.69
C LEU A 347 8.18 23.63 -45.22
N LYS A 348 7.89 23.68 -43.92
CA LYS A 348 6.66 23.17 -43.33
C LYS A 348 5.45 23.94 -43.83
N TYR A 349 5.51 25.28 -43.89
CA TYR A 349 4.47 26.11 -44.47
C TYR A 349 4.24 25.78 -45.95
N LEU A 350 5.30 25.64 -46.76
CA LEU A 350 5.20 25.27 -48.17
C LEU A 350 4.65 23.85 -48.37
N TYR A 351 4.97 22.93 -47.46
CA TYR A 351 4.42 21.57 -47.44
C TYR A 351 2.94 21.56 -47.05
N GLU A 352 2.56 22.27 -45.99
CA GLU A 352 1.17 22.45 -45.55
C GLU A 352 0.32 23.16 -46.61
N CYS A 353 0.92 24.13 -47.31
CA CYS A 353 0.35 24.79 -48.49
C CYS A 353 0.35 23.92 -49.75
N LYS A 354 0.79 22.65 -49.66
CA LYS A 354 0.79 21.67 -50.77
C LYS A 354 1.68 22.02 -51.96
N PHE A 355 2.63 22.94 -51.82
CA PHE A 355 3.61 23.28 -52.87
C PHE A 355 4.75 22.26 -52.96
N LEU A 356 5.01 21.49 -51.89
CA LEU A 356 6.06 20.47 -51.83
C LEU A 356 5.44 19.06 -51.85
N GLN A 357 4.86 18.66 -52.98
CA GLN A 357 4.30 17.31 -53.19
C GLN A 357 5.28 16.42 -53.97
N SER A 358 5.27 15.12 -53.68
CA SER A 358 6.26 14.15 -54.16
C SER A 358 6.06 13.62 -55.60
N VAL A 359 5.04 14.02 -56.38
CA VAL A 359 4.90 13.65 -57.83
C VAL A 359 3.95 14.65 -58.57
N PRO A 360 4.20 15.05 -59.85
CA PRO A 360 3.27 15.87 -60.65
C PRO A 360 2.14 15.06 -61.33
N ALA A 361 1.02 15.74 -61.61
CA ALA A 361 -0.20 15.26 -62.31
C ALA A 361 0.08 14.41 -63.57
N ASN A 362 -0.62 13.30 -63.83
CA ASN A 362 -2.04 13.29 -64.18
C ASN A 362 -2.78 12.00 -63.76
N HIS A 363 -4.01 12.22 -63.28
CA HIS A 363 -5.10 11.27 -62.98
C HIS A 363 -4.92 10.27 -61.84
N ASN A 364 -5.42 10.64 -60.65
CA ASN A 364 -6.28 9.72 -59.90
C ASN A 364 -7.24 10.48 -58.95
N LYS A 365 -8.32 11.04 -59.50
CA LYS A 365 -9.48 11.46 -58.68
C LYS A 365 -9.94 10.33 -57.73
N THR A 366 -9.65 9.09 -58.13
CA THR A 366 -9.86 7.85 -57.37
C THR A 366 -9.04 7.78 -56.08
N ASP A 367 -7.73 8.06 -56.11
CA ASP A 367 -6.90 7.98 -54.90
C ASP A 367 -7.15 9.18 -53.97
N GLN A 368 -7.43 10.37 -54.53
CA GLN A 368 -7.91 11.50 -53.73
C GLN A 368 -9.25 11.20 -53.05
N PHE A 369 -10.17 10.51 -53.73
CA PHE A 369 -11.42 10.06 -53.14
C PHE A 369 -11.16 9.08 -51.99
N TRP A 370 -10.37 8.03 -52.22
CA TRP A 370 -10.05 7.05 -51.17
C TRP A 370 -9.30 7.68 -49.99
N SER A 371 -8.34 8.57 -50.25
CA SER A 371 -7.61 9.32 -49.21
C SER A 371 -8.53 10.24 -48.43
N ALA A 372 -9.37 11.05 -49.09
CA ALA A 372 -10.29 11.95 -48.41
C ALA A 372 -11.34 11.18 -47.59
N PHE A 373 -11.75 10.01 -48.08
CA PHE A 373 -12.68 9.15 -47.37
C PHE A 373 -12.02 8.44 -46.18
N GLN A 374 -10.77 8.00 -46.33
CA GLN A 374 -9.93 7.50 -45.24
C GLN A 374 -9.71 8.57 -44.17
N ASP A 375 -9.38 9.80 -44.58
CA ASP A 375 -9.22 10.94 -43.67
C ASP A 375 -10.52 11.25 -42.93
N ALA A 376 -11.68 11.15 -43.59
CA ALA A 376 -12.98 11.32 -42.96
C ALA A 376 -13.28 10.20 -41.95
N LEU A 377 -12.84 8.96 -42.22
CA LEU A 377 -12.92 7.86 -41.26
C LEU A 377 -11.99 8.11 -40.08
N ASP A 378 -10.75 8.52 -40.31
CA ASP A 378 -9.71 8.64 -39.29
C ASP A 378 -9.85 9.90 -38.43
N SER A 379 -10.30 11.00 -39.02
CA SER A 379 -10.58 12.26 -38.32
C SER A 379 -11.91 12.27 -37.57
N ASN A 380 -12.69 11.18 -37.63
CA ASN A 380 -14.01 11.15 -37.02
C ASN A 380 -13.94 11.09 -35.49
N ILE A 381 -14.35 12.19 -34.85
CA ILE A 381 -14.43 12.33 -33.39
C ILE A 381 -15.50 11.44 -32.72
N ARG A 382 -16.41 10.81 -33.49
CA ARG A 382 -17.49 9.96 -32.96
C ARG A 382 -17.13 8.46 -32.87
N GLY A 383 -15.86 8.09 -33.05
CA GLY A 383 -15.38 6.70 -32.89
C GLY A 383 -15.97 5.71 -33.92
N ASN A 384 -16.02 4.42 -33.58
CA ASN A 384 -16.41 3.35 -34.51
C ASN A 384 -17.83 3.52 -35.10
N ASP A 385 -18.78 4.08 -34.36
CA ASP A 385 -20.13 4.37 -34.88
C ASP A 385 -20.10 5.44 -35.97
N GLY A 386 -19.27 6.46 -35.79
CA GLY A 386 -19.01 7.47 -36.80
C GLY A 386 -18.31 6.88 -38.03
N LYS A 387 -17.30 6.02 -37.83
CA LYS A 387 -16.60 5.34 -38.93
C LYS A 387 -17.55 4.43 -39.72
N ARG A 388 -18.37 3.63 -39.02
CA ARG A 388 -19.40 2.77 -39.63
C ARG A 388 -20.40 3.58 -40.46
N ARG A 389 -20.87 4.71 -39.94
CA ARG A 389 -21.79 5.60 -40.65
C ARG A 389 -21.15 6.21 -41.90
N ILE A 390 -19.91 6.71 -41.82
CA ILE A 390 -19.20 7.25 -42.97
C ILE A 390 -18.98 6.14 -44.00
N LEU A 391 -18.44 4.99 -43.59
CA LEU A 391 -18.20 3.85 -44.47
C LEU A 391 -19.46 3.36 -45.19
N SER A 392 -20.62 3.43 -44.53
CA SER A 392 -21.91 3.04 -45.10
C SER A 392 -22.27 3.79 -46.38
N ILE A 393 -21.72 5.00 -46.62
CA ILE A 393 -21.94 5.80 -47.83
C ILE A 393 -21.49 5.04 -49.10
N ILE A 394 -20.41 4.27 -48.99
CA ILE A 394 -19.76 3.63 -50.14
C ILE A 394 -19.77 2.09 -50.05
N ALA A 395 -20.12 1.53 -48.89
CA ALA A 395 -19.97 0.11 -48.58
C ALA A 395 -20.72 -0.83 -49.55
N ASP A 396 -21.89 -0.43 -50.04
CA ASP A 396 -22.68 -1.21 -51.02
C ASP A 396 -22.35 -0.86 -52.48
N ARG A 397 -21.54 0.18 -52.73
CA ARG A 397 -21.16 0.63 -54.08
C ARG A 397 -19.86 0.01 -54.59
N PHE A 398 -19.02 -0.49 -53.68
CA PHE A 398 -17.73 -1.10 -54.02
C PHE A 398 -17.66 -2.54 -53.48
N HIS A 399 -16.88 -3.38 -54.17
CA HIS A 399 -16.64 -4.75 -53.73
C HIS A 399 -15.87 -4.78 -52.41
N TYR A 400 -16.08 -5.86 -51.68
CA TYR A 400 -15.57 -6.03 -50.33
C TYR A 400 -14.03 -5.97 -50.28
N ASP A 401 -13.38 -6.69 -51.21
CA ASP A 401 -11.92 -6.71 -51.31
C ASP A 401 -11.36 -5.34 -51.71
N THR A 402 -12.06 -4.60 -52.57
CA THR A 402 -11.65 -3.24 -52.98
C THR A 402 -11.68 -2.26 -51.80
N ILE A 403 -12.73 -2.32 -50.97
CA ILE A 403 -12.83 -1.46 -49.77
C ILE A 403 -11.73 -1.82 -48.76
N LYS A 404 -11.51 -3.12 -48.55
CA LYS A 404 -10.48 -3.61 -47.64
C LYS A 404 -9.08 -3.19 -48.08
N GLU A 405 -8.76 -3.37 -49.35
CA GLU A 405 -7.46 -3.04 -49.92
C GLU A 405 -7.21 -1.53 -49.91
N LYS A 406 -8.24 -0.72 -50.23
CA LYS A 406 -8.09 0.75 -50.34
C LYS A 406 -8.15 1.49 -49.01
N LEU A 407 -8.94 1.02 -48.04
CA LEU A 407 -9.15 1.70 -46.75
C LEU A 407 -8.56 0.95 -45.54
N SER A 408 -7.94 -0.22 -45.76
CA SER A 408 -7.35 -1.04 -44.69
C SER A 408 -8.31 -1.32 -43.52
N VAL A 409 -9.61 -1.38 -43.79
CA VAL A 409 -10.66 -1.61 -42.79
C VAL A 409 -10.94 -3.10 -42.63
N SER A 410 -11.34 -3.52 -41.42
CA SER A 410 -11.66 -4.92 -41.14
C SER A 410 -12.93 -5.37 -41.87
N ASN A 411 -12.97 -6.66 -42.15
CA ASN A 411 -14.13 -7.34 -42.71
C ASN A 411 -15.42 -7.03 -41.92
N ASP A 412 -15.35 -7.17 -40.59
CA ASP A 412 -16.51 -6.93 -39.73
C ASP A 412 -17.05 -5.50 -39.84
N LEU A 413 -16.17 -4.51 -39.97
CA LEU A 413 -16.57 -3.10 -40.11
C LEU A 413 -17.29 -2.83 -41.44
N ILE A 414 -16.87 -3.48 -42.53
CA ILE A 414 -17.54 -3.38 -43.83
C ILE A 414 -18.93 -4.03 -43.76
N THR A 415 -19.04 -5.21 -43.15
CA THR A 415 -20.31 -5.93 -42.96
C THR A 415 -21.30 -5.09 -42.13
N GLU A 416 -20.82 -4.52 -41.02
CA GLU A 416 -21.62 -3.63 -40.19
C GLU A 416 -22.03 -2.35 -40.94
N ALA A 417 -21.16 -1.78 -41.76
CA ALA A 417 -21.46 -0.57 -42.55
C ALA A 417 -22.54 -0.83 -43.61
N ARG A 418 -22.55 -1.99 -44.27
CA ARG A 418 -23.62 -2.39 -45.21
C ARG A 418 -24.95 -2.61 -44.49
N HIS A 419 -24.93 -3.33 -43.36
CA HIS A 419 -26.13 -3.53 -42.55
C HIS A 419 -26.68 -2.19 -42.04
N TYR A 420 -25.81 -1.27 -41.64
CA TYR A 420 -26.17 0.08 -41.22
C TYR A 420 -26.82 0.88 -42.37
N ALA A 421 -26.25 0.83 -43.58
CA ALA A 421 -26.80 1.48 -44.77
C ALA A 421 -28.21 0.99 -45.10
N ARG A 422 -28.47 -0.32 -44.97
CA ARG A 422 -29.78 -0.91 -45.23
C ARG A 422 -30.86 -0.48 -44.25
N ILE A 423 -30.51 -0.32 -42.96
CA ILE A 423 -31.48 0.04 -41.92
C ILE A 423 -31.73 1.55 -41.85
N ASN A 424 -30.68 2.36 -41.97
CA ASN A 424 -30.76 3.81 -41.70
C ASN A 424 -30.61 4.67 -42.97
N GLY A 425 -30.12 4.10 -44.08
CA GLY A 425 -29.68 4.81 -45.28
C GLY A 425 -28.16 5.10 -45.29
N PRO A 426 -27.48 5.06 -46.45
CA PRO A 426 -26.05 5.36 -46.57
C PRO A 426 -25.70 6.76 -46.04
N GLY A 427 -24.82 6.85 -45.04
CA GLY A 427 -24.39 8.12 -44.44
C GLY A 427 -25.43 8.84 -43.57
N CYS A 428 -26.65 8.31 -43.47
CA CYS A 428 -27.72 8.92 -42.69
C CYS A 428 -27.46 8.84 -41.19
N VAL A 429 -28.00 9.81 -40.46
CA VAL A 429 -28.01 9.77 -39.00
C VAL A 429 -28.81 8.54 -38.59
N GLN A 430 -28.30 7.79 -37.59
CA GLN A 430 -28.99 6.62 -37.08
C GLN A 430 -30.41 7.03 -36.67
N LEU A 431 -31.42 6.30 -37.15
CA LEU A 431 -32.80 6.55 -36.75
C LEU A 431 -32.85 6.48 -35.22
N GLU A 432 -33.39 7.52 -34.59
CA GLU A 432 -33.59 7.53 -33.14
C GLU A 432 -34.59 6.44 -32.81
N LYS A 433 -34.06 5.26 -32.46
CA LYS A 433 -34.85 4.22 -31.85
C LYS A 433 -35.41 4.82 -30.55
N PRO A 434 -36.69 4.59 -30.21
CA PRO A 434 -37.20 5.00 -28.92
C PRO A 434 -36.22 4.55 -27.84
N LYS A 435 -35.78 5.49 -26.99
CA LYS A 435 -34.85 5.21 -25.88
C LYS A 435 -35.55 4.31 -24.87
N ILE A 436 -35.53 3.02 -25.13
CA ILE A 436 -35.83 2.02 -24.12
C ILE A 436 -34.58 1.96 -23.25
N THR A 437 -34.65 2.55 -22.05
CA THR A 437 -33.62 2.39 -21.04
C THR A 437 -33.71 0.97 -20.51
N ILE A 438 -33.09 0.02 -21.19
CA ILE A 438 -32.90 -1.32 -20.64
C ILE A 438 -31.78 -1.19 -19.61
N LYS A 439 -32.13 -1.29 -18.34
CA LYS A 439 -31.20 -1.55 -17.24
C LYS A 439 -30.33 -2.75 -17.64
N LYS A 440 -29.02 -2.54 -17.90
CA LYS A 440 -28.10 -3.56 -18.45
C LYS A 440 -28.02 -4.82 -17.58
N LEU A 441 -28.21 -4.66 -16.28
CA LEU A 441 -28.58 -5.72 -15.35
C LEU A 441 -29.97 -5.40 -14.82
N THR A 442 -30.83 -6.41 -14.70
CA THR A 442 -32.02 -6.29 -13.87
C THR A 442 -31.61 -5.99 -12.42
N ARG A 443 -32.49 -5.32 -11.67
CA ARG A 443 -32.28 -5.03 -10.25
C ARG A 443 -31.94 -6.31 -9.46
N GLU A 444 -32.60 -7.42 -9.78
CA GLU A 444 -32.30 -8.74 -9.22
C GLU A 444 -30.85 -9.16 -9.45
N LYS A 445 -30.31 -8.98 -10.67
CA LYS A 445 -28.92 -9.34 -10.96
C LYS A 445 -27.89 -8.42 -10.28
N GLU A 446 -28.24 -7.15 -10.07
CA GLU A 446 -27.45 -6.21 -9.26
C GLU A 446 -27.42 -6.66 -7.79
N GLU A 447 -28.59 -6.97 -7.23
CA GLU A 447 -28.77 -7.45 -5.86
C GLU A 447 -28.09 -8.82 -5.63
N GLN A 448 -28.10 -9.72 -6.62
CA GLN A 448 -27.39 -11.02 -6.56
C GLN A 448 -25.87 -10.84 -6.42
N ILE A 449 -25.27 -9.97 -7.23
CA ILE A 449 -23.83 -9.67 -7.16
C ILE A 449 -23.50 -8.98 -5.84
N GLU A 450 -24.30 -7.99 -5.43
CA GLU A 450 -24.06 -7.28 -4.18
C GLU A 450 -24.20 -8.20 -2.97
N SER A 451 -25.22 -9.05 -2.94
CA SER A 451 -25.42 -10.09 -1.92
C SER A 451 -24.23 -11.05 -1.86
N PHE A 452 -23.77 -11.54 -3.02
CA PHE A 452 -22.61 -12.43 -3.10
C PHE A 452 -21.32 -11.80 -2.52
N PHE A 453 -21.13 -10.50 -2.76
CA PHE A 453 -19.98 -9.74 -2.24
C PHE A 453 -20.24 -9.07 -0.87
N GLN A 454 -21.41 -9.27 -0.28
CA GLN A 454 -21.67 -9.01 1.14
C GLN A 454 -21.42 -10.27 1.98
N ASP A 455 -21.45 -11.45 1.35
CA ASP A 455 -21.12 -12.71 2.01
C ASP A 455 -19.62 -12.77 2.38
N LYS A 456 -19.41 -12.92 3.69
CA LYS A 456 -18.09 -13.07 4.31
C LYS A 456 -17.39 -14.36 3.92
N ALA A 457 -18.06 -15.36 3.35
CA ALA A 457 -17.44 -16.56 2.81
C ALA A 457 -16.62 -16.26 1.53
N ASN A 458 -16.98 -15.19 0.80
CA ASN A 458 -16.43 -14.85 -0.50
C ASN A 458 -15.48 -13.66 -0.44
N VAL A 459 -15.81 -12.64 0.35
CA VAL A 459 -14.98 -11.43 0.49
C VAL A 459 -14.94 -10.90 1.90
N ILE A 460 -13.96 -10.05 2.17
CA ILE A 460 -13.81 -9.34 3.43
C ILE A 460 -13.85 -7.85 3.17
N MET A 461 -14.86 -7.16 3.69
CA MET A 461 -14.94 -5.71 3.63
C MET A 461 -13.89 -5.06 4.52
N SER A 462 -13.19 -4.06 4.01
CA SER A 462 -12.25 -3.25 4.78
C SER A 462 -13.00 -2.29 5.70
N SER A 463 -12.61 -2.27 6.97
CA SER A 463 -13.14 -1.31 7.96
C SER A 463 -12.47 0.07 7.88
N TYR A 464 -11.37 0.21 7.12
CA TYR A 464 -10.54 1.43 7.10
C TYR A 464 -10.00 1.85 5.73
N LYS A 465 -9.98 0.97 4.71
CA LYS A 465 -9.59 1.34 3.32
C LYS A 465 -10.84 1.50 2.44
N THR A 466 -10.91 2.63 1.76
CA THR A 466 -11.94 2.91 0.74
C THR A 466 -11.29 3.08 -0.62
N ASP A 467 -11.98 2.63 -1.66
CA ASP A 467 -11.60 2.88 -3.04
C ASP A 467 -11.65 4.39 -3.32
N SER A 468 -10.58 4.93 -3.90
CA SER A 468 -10.38 6.38 -4.05
C SER A 468 -11.35 7.01 -5.06
N ALA A 469 -11.82 6.24 -6.04
CA ALA A 469 -12.70 6.69 -7.12
C ALA A 469 -14.19 6.64 -6.72
N THR A 470 -14.61 5.57 -6.04
CA THR A 470 -16.01 5.33 -5.67
C THR A 470 -16.33 5.73 -4.24
N GLY A 471 -15.32 5.84 -3.37
CA GLY A 471 -15.48 6.11 -1.94
C GLY A 471 -16.14 4.97 -1.16
N LEU A 472 -16.34 3.80 -1.78
CA LEU A 472 -16.90 2.59 -1.16
C LEU A 472 -15.80 1.77 -0.47
N PRO A 473 -16.13 0.93 0.52
CA PRO A 473 -15.16 0.06 1.17
C PRO A 473 -14.47 -0.88 0.19
N VAL A 474 -13.16 -1.07 0.35
CA VAL A 474 -12.40 -2.07 -0.39
C VAL A 474 -12.81 -3.47 0.09
N HIS A 475 -13.09 -4.39 -0.82
CA HIS A 475 -13.37 -5.79 -0.55
C HIS A 475 -12.15 -6.65 -0.88
N TYR A 476 -11.64 -7.39 0.12
CA TYR A 476 -10.56 -8.34 -0.04
C TYR A 476 -11.11 -9.71 -0.42
N LEU A 477 -10.70 -10.25 -1.56
CA LEU A 477 -11.15 -11.54 -2.07
C LEU A 477 -10.59 -12.69 -1.22
N LYS A 478 -11.43 -13.59 -0.70
CA LYS A 478 -10.96 -14.77 0.06
C LYS A 478 -10.40 -15.88 -0.81
N ASN A 479 -10.75 -15.89 -2.09
CA ASN A 479 -10.37 -16.93 -3.05
C ASN A 479 -9.95 -16.32 -4.38
N THR A 480 -9.40 -17.15 -5.27
CA THR A 480 -9.06 -16.74 -6.64
C THR A 480 -10.32 -16.29 -7.39
N LYS A 481 -10.16 -15.38 -8.36
CA LYS A 481 -11.29 -14.90 -9.18
C LYS A 481 -12.05 -16.06 -9.84
N LYS A 482 -11.33 -17.12 -10.24
CA LYS A 482 -11.91 -18.35 -10.81
C LYS A 482 -12.79 -19.11 -9.82
N ALA A 483 -12.28 -19.41 -8.62
CA ALA A 483 -13.06 -20.12 -7.60
C ALA A 483 -14.26 -19.29 -7.12
N LEU A 484 -14.13 -17.96 -7.05
CA LEU A 484 -15.25 -17.07 -6.72
C LEU A 484 -16.31 -17.04 -7.83
N TRP A 485 -15.90 -17.09 -9.10
CA TRP A 485 -16.83 -17.21 -10.22
C TRP A 485 -17.57 -18.55 -10.20
N GLU A 486 -16.86 -19.65 -9.97
CA GLU A 486 -17.47 -20.99 -9.88
C GLU A 486 -18.54 -21.02 -8.79
N ARG A 487 -18.23 -20.49 -7.60
CA ARG A 487 -19.21 -20.33 -6.52
C ARG A 487 -20.37 -19.40 -6.88
N PHE A 488 -20.10 -18.26 -7.50
CA PHE A 488 -21.16 -17.34 -7.92
C PHE A 488 -22.09 -17.99 -8.94
N HIS A 489 -21.55 -18.77 -9.88
CA HIS A 489 -22.34 -19.45 -10.89
C HIS A 489 -23.12 -20.64 -10.32
N GLU A 490 -22.57 -21.34 -9.34
CA GLU A 490 -23.30 -22.35 -8.56
C GLU A 490 -24.45 -21.72 -7.75
N GLU A 491 -24.22 -20.56 -7.14
CA GLU A 491 -25.23 -19.85 -6.32
C GLU A 491 -26.30 -19.14 -7.17
N TYR A 492 -25.91 -18.61 -8.34
CA TYR A 492 -26.77 -17.89 -9.28
C TYR A 492 -26.56 -18.40 -10.72
N PRO A 493 -27.10 -19.59 -11.08
CA PRO A 493 -26.92 -20.19 -12.41
C PRO A 493 -27.42 -19.29 -13.55
N ASP A 494 -28.58 -18.64 -13.33
CA ASP A 494 -29.20 -17.68 -14.25
C ASP A 494 -28.75 -16.22 -14.02
N GLY A 495 -27.72 -16.03 -13.20
CA GLY A 495 -27.17 -14.74 -12.80
C GLY A 495 -26.46 -14.01 -13.94
N ILE A 496 -25.35 -13.34 -13.62
CA ILE A 496 -24.52 -12.69 -14.63
C ILE A 496 -23.52 -13.65 -15.25
N LYS A 497 -23.11 -13.38 -16.49
CA LYS A 497 -22.08 -14.17 -17.20
C LYS A 497 -20.68 -13.91 -16.62
N ARG A 498 -19.77 -14.89 -16.79
CA ARG A 498 -18.37 -14.85 -16.29
C ARG A 498 -17.62 -13.57 -16.63
N THR A 499 -17.77 -13.10 -17.86
CA THR A 499 -17.12 -11.88 -18.36
C THR A 499 -17.62 -10.64 -17.63
N THR A 500 -18.92 -10.56 -17.33
CA THR A 500 -19.51 -9.49 -16.53
C THR A 500 -19.03 -9.55 -15.08
N PHE A 501 -18.88 -10.75 -14.53
CA PHE A 501 -18.43 -10.96 -13.15
C PHE A 501 -16.97 -10.50 -12.97
N TYR A 502 -16.09 -10.85 -13.91
CA TYR A 502 -14.71 -10.38 -13.89
C TYR A 502 -14.58 -8.88 -14.15
N LYS A 503 -15.43 -8.29 -15.01
CA LYS A 503 -15.49 -6.83 -15.17
C LYS A 503 -15.95 -6.14 -13.90
N TYR A 504 -16.86 -6.73 -13.14
CA TYR A 504 -17.28 -6.21 -11.84
C TYR A 504 -16.14 -6.21 -10.82
N LEU A 505 -15.22 -7.18 -10.94
CA LEU A 505 -13.99 -7.28 -10.15
C LEU A 505 -12.80 -6.47 -10.70
N GLN A 506 -12.98 -5.65 -11.75
CA GLN A 506 -11.94 -4.77 -12.28
C GLN A 506 -12.00 -3.40 -11.58
N GLY A 507 -10.93 -3.03 -10.87
CA GLY A 507 -10.81 -1.76 -10.12
C GLY A 507 -10.06 -1.95 -8.79
N GLU A 508 -9.73 -0.85 -8.11
CA GLU A 508 -9.03 -0.89 -6.81
C GLU A 508 -9.94 -1.32 -5.64
N ARG A 509 -11.26 -1.38 -5.88
CA ARG A 509 -12.25 -1.82 -4.89
C ARG A 509 -12.15 -3.30 -4.52
N TYR A 510 -11.74 -4.20 -5.41
CA TYR A 510 -11.67 -5.64 -5.15
C TYR A 510 -10.23 -6.14 -5.18
N ILE A 511 -9.59 -6.21 -4.01
CA ILE A 511 -8.16 -6.52 -3.88
C ILE A 511 -7.94 -7.99 -3.54
N TYR A 512 -6.97 -8.63 -4.19
CA TYR A 512 -6.56 -9.99 -3.84
C TYR A 512 -5.73 -9.98 -2.54
N LYS A 513 -5.98 -10.95 -1.65
CA LYS A 513 -5.46 -10.99 -0.27
C LYS A 513 -3.92 -11.18 -0.25
N GLU A 514 -3.17 -10.12 -0.48
CA GLU A 514 -1.70 -10.07 -0.37
C GLU A 514 -1.26 -9.42 0.95
N ASP A 515 -1.93 -8.36 1.42
CA ASP A 515 -1.54 -7.65 2.66
C ASP A 515 -2.64 -7.63 3.72
N LEU A 516 -2.47 -8.47 4.75
CA LEU A 516 -3.21 -8.41 6.02
C LEU A 516 -2.35 -7.89 7.18
N GLY A 517 -1.13 -7.39 6.93
CA GLY A 517 -0.35 -6.69 7.94
C GLY A 517 -1.10 -5.43 8.38
N GLY A 518 -1.78 -5.48 9.53
CA GLY A 518 -2.38 -4.29 10.14
C GLY A 518 -3.66 -4.50 10.99
N LEU A 519 -4.36 -5.64 10.91
CA LEU A 519 -5.61 -5.83 11.69
C LEU A 519 -5.39 -6.59 13.02
N CYS A 520 -4.43 -7.51 13.06
CA CYS A 520 -4.05 -8.20 14.28
C CYS A 520 -2.58 -7.97 14.59
N SER A 521 -2.32 -7.41 15.77
CA SER A 521 -0.96 -7.17 16.23
C SER A 521 -0.18 -8.47 16.45
N ILE A 522 -0.85 -9.57 16.81
CA ILE A 522 -0.22 -10.87 17.00
C ILE A 522 0.25 -11.44 15.66
N CYS A 523 -0.63 -11.44 14.64
CA CYS A 523 -0.26 -11.86 13.29
C CYS A 523 0.86 -11.01 12.70
N ASN A 524 0.84 -9.70 12.95
CA ASN A 524 1.87 -8.80 12.46
C ASN A 524 3.22 -9.03 13.15
N MET A 525 3.25 -8.98 14.49
CA MET A 525 4.48 -9.07 15.28
C MET A 525 5.08 -10.47 15.24
N TYR A 526 4.28 -11.50 15.50
CA TYR A 526 4.80 -12.86 15.69
C TYR A 526 4.77 -13.69 14.40
N GLY A 527 3.97 -13.29 13.41
CA GLY A 527 3.91 -13.94 12.10
C GLY A 527 4.73 -13.19 11.06
N TYR A 528 4.21 -12.05 10.58
CA TYR A 528 4.77 -11.35 9.42
C TYR A 528 6.16 -10.77 9.66
N GLU A 529 6.33 -9.97 10.72
CA GLU A 529 7.63 -9.38 11.10
C GLU A 529 8.65 -10.49 11.41
N SER A 530 8.27 -11.55 12.12
CA SER A 530 9.15 -12.71 12.36
C SER A 530 9.64 -13.39 11.07
N PHE A 531 8.76 -13.54 10.07
CA PHE A 531 9.17 -14.08 8.77
C PHE A 531 10.12 -13.12 8.02
N ASP A 532 9.89 -11.81 8.10
CA ASP A 532 10.77 -10.81 7.50
C ASP A 532 12.16 -10.82 8.17
N GLU A 533 12.22 -10.90 9.51
CA GLU A 533 13.48 -11.04 10.25
C GLU A 533 14.19 -12.37 9.94
N LEU A 534 13.44 -13.48 9.83
CA LEU A 534 14.00 -14.77 9.41
C LEU A 534 14.64 -14.69 8.01
N GLN A 535 13.99 -14.02 7.06
CA GLN A 535 14.55 -13.80 5.72
C GLN A 535 15.80 -12.93 5.75
N LYS A 536 15.83 -11.86 6.57
CA LYS A 536 17.02 -11.02 6.76
C LYS A 536 18.17 -11.82 7.36
N LEU A 537 17.90 -12.69 8.33
CA LEU A 537 18.89 -13.58 8.93
C LEU A 537 19.49 -14.52 7.87
N ILE A 538 18.66 -15.18 7.06
CA ILE A 538 19.12 -16.02 5.94
C ILE A 538 20.00 -15.22 4.97
N LEU A 539 19.56 -14.01 4.58
CA LEU A 539 20.28 -13.15 3.64
C LEU A 539 21.63 -12.66 4.19
N HIS A 540 21.68 -12.31 5.48
CA HIS A 540 22.88 -11.82 6.13
C HIS A 540 23.95 -12.92 6.18
N TYR A 541 23.60 -14.13 6.61
CA TYR A 541 24.57 -15.20 6.77
C TYR A 541 24.95 -15.89 5.46
N ALA A 542 24.05 -15.93 4.47
CA ALA A 542 24.42 -16.34 3.12
C ALA A 542 25.49 -15.44 2.49
N SER A 543 25.69 -14.20 2.99
CA SER A 543 26.80 -13.34 2.54
C SER A 543 28.14 -13.63 3.22
N LEU A 544 28.12 -14.40 4.32
CA LEU A 544 29.29 -14.68 5.17
C LEU A 544 29.78 -16.14 5.02
N ASP A 545 28.89 -17.08 4.68
CA ASP A 545 29.19 -18.50 4.51
C ASP A 545 28.99 -18.96 3.06
N HIS A 546 30.03 -19.58 2.48
CA HIS A 546 30.06 -19.97 1.07
C HIS A 546 29.15 -21.19 0.75
N GLN A 547 28.85 -22.03 1.74
CA GLN A 547 27.97 -23.19 1.63
C GLN A 547 26.50 -22.75 1.76
N LEU A 548 26.20 -21.85 2.69
CA LEU A 548 24.86 -21.25 2.82
C LEU A 548 24.49 -20.36 1.62
N ASN A 549 25.47 -19.73 0.96
CA ASN A 549 25.25 -18.95 -0.26
C ASN A 549 24.69 -19.81 -1.42
N ASN A 550 25.10 -21.08 -1.51
CA ASN A 550 24.59 -22.00 -2.54
C ASN A 550 23.13 -22.43 -2.27
N ASP A 551 22.76 -22.55 -0.99
CA ASP A 551 21.41 -22.94 -0.55
C ASP A 551 20.47 -21.75 -0.26
N LYS A 552 20.96 -20.52 -0.34
CA LYS A 552 20.22 -19.30 -0.02
C LYS A 552 18.89 -19.21 -0.76
N GLU A 553 18.91 -19.37 -2.09
CA GLU A 553 17.69 -19.25 -2.92
C GLU A 553 16.68 -20.35 -2.57
N ARG A 554 17.17 -21.55 -2.23
CA ARG A 554 16.35 -22.68 -1.78
C ARG A 554 15.70 -22.37 -0.43
N LEU A 555 16.47 -21.94 0.57
CA LEU A 555 15.97 -21.59 1.91
C LEU A 555 15.00 -20.40 1.89
N LEU A 556 15.27 -19.37 1.08
CA LEU A 556 14.35 -18.24 0.91
C LEU A 556 13.06 -18.69 0.21
N THR A 557 13.15 -19.59 -0.76
CA THR A 557 11.97 -20.16 -1.41
C THR A 557 11.14 -21.00 -0.44
N GLU A 558 11.77 -21.86 0.36
CA GLU A 558 11.12 -22.64 1.41
C GLU A 558 10.46 -21.74 2.47
N CYS A 559 11.17 -20.72 2.94
CA CYS A 559 10.65 -19.72 3.88
C CYS A 559 9.42 -18.99 3.33
N ASN A 560 9.48 -18.52 2.07
CA ASN A 560 8.35 -17.86 1.41
C ASN A 560 7.16 -18.81 1.19
N ASN A 561 7.40 -20.07 0.84
CA ASN A 561 6.35 -21.07 0.67
C ASN A 561 5.67 -21.38 2.00
N LEU A 562 6.44 -21.51 3.08
CA LEU A 562 5.93 -21.72 4.43
C LEU A 562 5.12 -20.51 4.91
N GLN A 563 5.62 -19.30 4.70
CA GLN A 563 4.90 -18.06 5.01
C GLN A 563 3.55 -18.00 4.28
N ARG A 564 3.52 -18.36 2.98
CA ARG A 564 2.29 -18.42 2.19
C ARG A 564 1.32 -19.47 2.72
N TYR A 565 1.81 -20.67 3.01
CA TYR A 565 1.01 -21.78 3.55
C TYR A 565 0.36 -21.41 4.90
N LEU A 566 1.15 -20.93 5.87
CA LEU A 566 0.62 -20.54 7.19
C LEU A 566 -0.32 -19.33 7.14
N LYS A 567 -0.21 -18.48 6.11
CA LYS A 567 -1.08 -17.30 5.93
C LYS A 567 -2.41 -17.61 5.23
N LYS A 568 -2.46 -18.67 4.41
CA LYS A 568 -3.61 -18.91 3.50
C LYS A 568 -4.23 -20.30 3.64
N ASP A 569 -3.39 -21.33 3.72
CA ASP A 569 -3.83 -22.69 3.47
C ASP A 569 -3.97 -23.50 4.78
N TYR A 570 -3.15 -23.20 5.79
CA TYR A 570 -3.21 -23.89 7.08
C TYR A 570 -4.60 -23.89 7.73
N GLU A 571 -5.34 -22.77 7.65
CA GLU A 571 -6.71 -22.68 8.18
C GLU A 571 -7.67 -23.69 7.52
N ASN A 572 -7.43 -24.10 6.27
CA ASN A 572 -8.30 -25.02 5.53
C ASN A 572 -8.06 -26.49 5.90
N GLU A 573 -6.90 -26.80 6.48
CA GLU A 573 -6.55 -28.16 6.96
C GLU A 573 -7.28 -28.50 8.26
N LEU A 574 -7.75 -27.47 8.95
CA LEU A 574 -8.39 -27.50 10.25
C LEU A 574 -9.91 -27.65 10.10
N LYS A 575 -10.49 -28.72 10.65
CA LYS A 575 -11.92 -29.06 10.49
C LYS A 575 -12.70 -28.88 11.79
N VAL A 576 -13.79 -28.13 11.72
CA VAL A 576 -14.80 -27.99 12.78
C VAL A 576 -16.17 -28.26 12.14
N ASP A 577 -17.01 -29.03 12.80
CA ASP A 577 -18.35 -29.34 12.32
C ASP A 577 -19.34 -28.19 12.56
N SER A 578 -20.56 -28.33 12.03
CA SER A 578 -21.60 -27.30 12.11
C SER A 578 -22.09 -27.04 13.54
N CYS A 579 -21.84 -27.97 14.48
CA CYS A 579 -22.17 -27.85 15.89
C CYS A 579 -21.01 -27.24 16.70
N GLY A 580 -19.90 -26.85 16.05
CA GLY A 580 -18.75 -26.26 16.73
C GLY A 580 -17.86 -27.27 17.44
N TYR A 581 -17.96 -28.56 17.11
CA TYR A 581 -17.09 -29.61 17.63
C TYR A 581 -16.01 -29.97 16.60
N THR A 582 -14.91 -30.52 17.10
CA THR A 582 -13.85 -31.11 16.29
C THR A 582 -13.69 -32.57 16.69
N LYS A 583 -13.40 -33.41 15.70
CA LYS A 583 -13.12 -34.84 15.91
C LYS A 583 -11.61 -35.08 15.82
N HIS A 584 -11.19 -36.27 16.22
CA HIS A 584 -9.81 -36.73 16.00
C HIS A 584 -9.48 -36.69 14.50
N ASN A 585 -8.25 -36.29 14.18
CA ASN A 585 -7.70 -36.33 12.83
C ASN A 585 -6.47 -37.25 12.86
N THR A 586 -6.39 -38.19 11.93
CA THR A 586 -5.26 -39.13 11.84
C THR A 586 -3.91 -38.43 11.63
N CYS A 587 -3.93 -37.22 11.05
CA CYS A 587 -2.78 -36.34 10.95
C CYS A 587 -2.62 -35.47 12.21
N ILE A 588 -1.52 -35.68 12.96
CA ILE A 588 -1.26 -34.99 14.23
C ILE A 588 -1.18 -33.45 14.08
N ASN A 589 -0.62 -32.96 12.97
CA ASN A 589 -0.50 -31.52 12.70
C ASN A 589 -1.86 -30.82 12.56
N HIS A 590 -2.91 -31.56 12.16
CA HIS A 590 -4.24 -31.05 11.88
C HIS A 590 -5.27 -31.46 12.96
N CYS A 591 -4.85 -32.21 13.98
CA CYS A 591 -5.72 -32.66 15.06
C CYS A 591 -5.89 -31.56 16.10
N MET A 592 -7.00 -30.82 16.04
CA MET A 592 -7.32 -29.78 17.03
C MET A 592 -7.47 -30.33 18.44
N LEU A 593 -8.00 -31.55 18.62
CA LEU A 593 -8.09 -32.18 19.94
C LEU A 593 -6.70 -32.36 20.56
N TYR A 594 -5.69 -32.72 19.76
CA TYR A 594 -4.30 -32.80 20.21
C TYR A 594 -3.75 -31.42 20.54
N ALA A 595 -3.98 -30.44 19.66
CA ALA A 595 -3.55 -29.05 19.86
C ALA A 595 -4.14 -28.42 21.14
N PHE A 596 -5.34 -28.84 21.56
CA PHE A 596 -6.04 -28.36 22.76
C PHE A 596 -5.98 -29.32 23.95
N GLY A 597 -5.16 -30.37 23.87
CA GLY A 597 -4.83 -31.21 25.02
C GLY A 597 -5.86 -32.30 25.38
N ALA A 598 -6.81 -32.59 24.50
CA ALA A 598 -7.93 -33.50 24.75
C ALA A 598 -7.95 -34.74 23.84
N CYS A 599 -6.86 -35.04 23.13
CA CYS A 599 -6.78 -36.24 22.28
C CYS A 599 -6.01 -37.37 22.97
N SER A 600 -6.68 -38.51 23.14
CA SER A 600 -6.09 -39.77 23.62
C SER A 600 -5.86 -40.81 22.52
N GLN A 601 -6.28 -40.53 21.29
CA GLN A 601 -6.15 -41.44 20.14
C GLN A 601 -4.77 -41.32 19.47
N SER A 602 -4.27 -42.42 18.89
CA SER A 602 -2.99 -42.46 18.17
C SER A 602 -3.07 -41.70 16.84
N HIS A 603 -1.94 -41.11 16.42
CA HIS A 603 -1.84 -40.39 15.15
C HIS A 603 -0.79 -41.07 14.29
N ASN A 604 -1.23 -41.60 13.14
CA ASN A 604 -0.37 -42.39 12.26
C ASN A 604 0.15 -41.59 11.07
N LEU A 605 -0.28 -40.33 10.91
CA LEU A 605 0.08 -39.46 9.80
C LEU A 605 0.67 -38.14 10.29
N THR A 606 1.61 -37.60 9.53
CA THR A 606 2.16 -36.24 9.68
C THR A 606 1.99 -35.47 8.37
N CYS A 607 1.86 -34.15 8.46
CA CYS A 607 1.70 -33.31 7.27
C CYS A 607 3.07 -32.79 6.84
N ASN A 608 3.51 -33.15 5.62
CA ASN A 608 4.79 -32.68 5.06
C ASN A 608 4.89 -31.14 5.01
N ARG A 609 3.79 -30.43 4.72
CA ARG A 609 3.79 -28.95 4.68
C ARG A 609 3.93 -28.34 6.06
N CYS A 610 3.34 -28.95 7.09
CA CYS A 610 3.57 -28.53 8.47
C CYS A 610 4.96 -28.95 8.97
N GLY A 611 5.46 -30.11 8.54
CA GLY A 611 6.81 -30.59 8.83
C GLY A 611 7.90 -29.70 8.24
N ALA A 612 7.64 -29.08 7.08
CA ALA A 612 8.53 -28.10 6.46
C ALA A 612 8.90 -26.95 7.40
N PHE A 613 8.03 -26.59 8.36
CA PHE A 613 8.37 -25.64 9.42
C PHE A 613 9.59 -26.08 10.22
N PHE A 614 9.55 -27.29 10.79
CA PHE A 614 10.62 -27.80 11.63
C PHE A 614 11.89 -28.08 10.83
N ASN A 615 11.74 -28.61 9.62
CA ASN A 615 12.85 -28.88 8.71
C ASN A 615 13.59 -27.61 8.30
N LEU A 616 12.87 -26.52 8.01
CA LEU A 616 13.48 -25.24 7.65
C LEU A 616 14.33 -24.70 8.80
N PHE A 617 13.82 -24.73 10.03
CA PHE A 617 14.57 -24.26 11.20
C PHE A 617 15.78 -25.14 11.51
N ALA A 618 15.67 -26.47 11.36
CA ALA A 618 16.80 -27.38 11.53
C ALA A 618 17.92 -27.10 10.50
N GLN A 619 17.55 -26.96 9.22
CA GLN A 619 18.50 -26.63 8.15
C GLN A 619 19.18 -25.28 8.38
N ILE A 620 18.44 -24.23 8.77
CA ILE A 620 19.06 -22.94 9.06
C ILE A 620 20.02 -23.06 10.25
N GLN A 621 19.63 -23.79 11.30
CA GLN A 621 20.45 -23.98 12.50
C GLN A 621 21.78 -24.68 12.21
N GLU A 622 21.83 -25.63 11.27
CA GLU A 622 23.06 -26.31 10.85
C GLU A 622 24.07 -25.37 10.17
N HIS A 623 23.60 -24.29 9.55
CA HIS A 623 24.43 -23.37 8.78
C HIS A 623 24.77 -22.06 9.49
N ILE A 624 24.10 -21.73 10.60
CA ILE A 624 24.38 -20.49 11.34
C ILE A 624 25.32 -20.72 12.53
N PRO A 625 26.18 -19.73 12.86
CA PRO A 625 27.01 -19.76 14.06
C PRO A 625 26.21 -19.96 15.36
N SER A 626 26.81 -20.63 16.35
CA SER A 626 26.15 -21.01 17.61
C SER A 626 25.67 -19.81 18.45
N ASP A 627 26.35 -18.68 18.33
CA ASP A 627 26.02 -17.40 18.94
C ASP A 627 24.66 -16.83 18.50
N LEU A 628 24.11 -17.29 17.38
CA LEU A 628 22.82 -16.85 16.83
C LEU A 628 21.71 -17.89 16.96
N HIS A 629 22.03 -19.08 17.51
CA HIS A 629 21.03 -20.12 17.76
C HIS A 629 19.95 -19.60 18.71
N ASN A 630 20.28 -18.68 19.60
CA ASN A 630 19.31 -18.02 20.48
C ASN A 630 18.32 -17.14 19.70
N GLU A 631 18.80 -16.33 18.75
CA GLU A 631 17.95 -15.47 17.91
C GLU A 631 17.05 -16.31 17.00
N LEU A 632 17.61 -17.36 16.37
CA LEU A 632 16.82 -18.30 15.56
C LEU A 632 15.78 -19.04 16.41
N SER A 633 16.13 -19.46 17.62
CA SER A 633 15.21 -20.11 18.57
C SER A 633 14.07 -19.18 18.98
N GLU A 634 14.37 -17.89 19.22
CA GLU A 634 13.34 -16.89 19.51
C GLU A 634 12.37 -16.69 18.34
N LEU A 635 12.89 -16.59 17.10
CA LEU A 635 12.06 -16.51 15.89
C LEU A 635 11.20 -17.76 15.70
N LYS A 636 11.74 -18.95 15.97
CA LYS A 636 10.99 -20.22 15.95
C LYS A 636 9.81 -20.16 16.91
N GLU A 637 10.05 -19.72 18.14
CA GLU A 637 9.02 -19.63 19.16
C GLU A 637 7.95 -18.58 18.85
N TYR A 638 8.31 -17.45 18.22
CA TYR A 638 7.35 -16.47 17.72
C TYR A 638 6.45 -17.07 16.64
N LEU A 639 7.01 -17.82 15.68
CA LEU A 639 6.19 -18.45 14.65
C LEU A 639 5.33 -19.60 15.18
N LEU A 640 5.80 -20.33 16.21
CA LEU A 640 4.97 -21.31 16.92
C LEU A 640 3.81 -20.63 17.66
N TYR A 641 4.04 -19.46 18.24
CA TYR A 641 2.99 -18.64 18.83
C TYR A 641 1.96 -18.19 17.79
N TYR A 642 2.43 -17.76 16.61
CA TYR A 642 1.58 -17.43 15.47
C TYR A 642 0.75 -18.63 15.00
N LEU A 643 1.35 -19.82 14.90
CA LEU A 643 0.66 -21.05 14.54
C LEU A 643 -0.47 -21.38 15.53
N ALA A 644 -0.16 -21.32 16.84
CA ALA A 644 -1.14 -21.58 17.91
C ALA A 644 -2.31 -20.59 17.87
N HIS A 645 -2.02 -19.33 17.55
CA HIS A 645 -3.02 -18.30 17.34
C HIS A 645 -3.93 -18.59 16.14
N GLN A 646 -3.39 -19.02 14.99
CA GLN A 646 -4.21 -19.45 13.85
C GLN A 646 -5.11 -20.64 14.19
N THR A 647 -4.59 -21.66 14.90
CA THR A 647 -5.38 -22.84 15.30
C THR A 647 -6.57 -22.46 16.19
N ARG A 648 -6.35 -21.65 17.24
CA ARG A 648 -7.43 -21.16 18.12
C ARG A 648 -8.43 -20.30 17.36
N LYS A 649 -7.94 -19.41 16.50
CA LYS A 649 -8.78 -18.52 15.69
C LYS A 649 -9.77 -19.30 14.84
N VAL A 650 -9.34 -20.34 14.11
CA VAL A 650 -10.24 -21.17 13.29
C VAL A 650 -11.32 -21.80 14.16
N TYR A 651 -10.93 -22.40 15.28
CA TYR A 651 -11.87 -23.08 16.17
C TYR A 651 -12.88 -22.12 16.82
N LEU A 652 -12.41 -20.99 17.35
CA LEU A 652 -13.25 -20.00 18.03
C LEU A 652 -14.21 -19.30 17.06
N ASN A 653 -13.77 -18.99 15.84
CA ASN A 653 -14.65 -18.40 14.82
C ASN A 653 -15.79 -19.34 14.42
N ALA A 654 -15.58 -20.65 14.44
CA ALA A 654 -16.64 -21.63 14.15
C ALA A 654 -17.75 -21.63 15.22
N GLN A 655 -17.45 -21.21 16.45
CA GLN A 655 -18.42 -21.20 17.55
C GLN A 655 -19.59 -20.23 17.32
N LEU A 656 -19.37 -19.14 16.58
CA LEU A 656 -20.44 -18.19 16.27
C LEU A 656 -21.58 -18.86 15.51
N ASN A 657 -21.26 -19.58 14.43
CA ASN A 657 -22.27 -20.25 13.61
C ASN A 657 -22.92 -21.42 14.36
N ALA A 658 -22.15 -22.14 15.18
CA ALA A 658 -22.67 -23.19 16.05
C ALA A 658 -23.72 -22.65 17.03
N GLN A 659 -23.41 -21.57 17.74
CA GLN A 659 -24.32 -20.95 18.71
C GLN A 659 -25.54 -20.31 18.05
N LEU A 660 -25.40 -19.73 16.85
CA LEU A 660 -26.56 -19.28 16.07
C LEU A 660 -27.48 -20.46 15.71
N GLY A 661 -26.91 -21.62 15.38
CA GLY A 661 -27.67 -22.85 15.07
C GLY A 661 -28.40 -23.47 16.26
N GLU A 662 -27.98 -23.17 17.50
CA GLU A 662 -28.62 -23.61 18.74
C GLU A 662 -29.77 -22.69 19.19
N LEU A 663 -29.97 -21.55 18.54
CA LEU A 663 -30.95 -20.56 18.95
C LEU A 663 -32.40 -21.04 18.75
N ASN A 664 -33.19 -20.97 19.82
CA ASN A 664 -34.62 -21.22 19.82
C ASN A 664 -35.41 -19.89 19.99
N GLU A 665 -36.73 -19.97 20.07
CA GLU A 665 -37.62 -18.79 20.13
C GLU A 665 -37.54 -18.04 21.46
N THR A 666 -37.03 -18.66 22.53
CA THR A 666 -36.92 -18.05 23.87
C THR A 666 -35.52 -17.53 24.18
N GLY A 667 -34.55 -17.77 23.30
CA GLY A 667 -33.14 -17.41 23.48
C GLY A 667 -32.70 -16.22 22.63
N ALA A 668 -31.64 -15.54 23.08
CA ALA A 668 -30.93 -14.56 22.27
C ALA A 668 -29.41 -14.79 22.26
N LEU A 669 -28.78 -14.55 21.11
CA LEU A 669 -27.32 -14.47 20.99
C LEU A 669 -26.90 -13.01 20.90
N ILE A 670 -26.00 -12.59 21.78
CA ILE A 670 -25.57 -11.20 21.91
C ILE A 670 -24.08 -11.09 21.54
N ILE A 671 -23.78 -10.31 20.50
CA ILE A 671 -22.42 -9.96 20.11
C ILE A 671 -22.13 -8.53 20.54
N VAL A 672 -21.03 -8.31 21.26
CA VAL A 672 -20.64 -6.97 21.74
C VAL A 672 -19.25 -6.59 21.29
N ASP A 673 -19.08 -5.33 20.89
CA ASP A 673 -17.78 -4.78 20.53
C ASP A 673 -17.75 -3.25 20.65
N TYR A 674 -16.56 -2.69 20.89
CA TYR A 674 -16.31 -1.26 20.89
C TYR A 674 -15.79 -0.80 19.54
N LYS A 675 -16.46 0.20 18.96
CA LYS A 675 -15.92 0.90 17.81
C LYS A 675 -14.73 1.76 18.24
N MET A 676 -13.74 1.91 17.34
CA MET A 676 -12.75 2.99 17.47
C MET A 676 -13.47 4.34 17.70
N LYS A 677 -12.91 5.14 18.62
CA LYS A 677 -13.52 6.42 19.03
C LYS A 677 -13.89 7.27 17.84
N ILE A 678 -15.14 7.75 17.83
CA ILE A 678 -15.62 8.66 16.79
C ILE A 678 -15.06 10.04 17.13
N LEU A 679 -14.23 10.57 16.23
CA LEU A 679 -13.68 11.91 16.38
C LEU A 679 -14.67 12.93 15.79
N PRO A 680 -14.75 14.15 16.38
CA PRO A 680 -15.42 15.28 15.75
C PRO A 680 -14.89 15.52 14.34
N LYS A 681 -15.80 15.64 13.36
CA LYS A 681 -15.47 15.85 11.94
C LYS A 681 -16.25 17.02 11.41
N SER A 682 -15.63 17.84 10.56
CA SER A 682 -16.35 18.89 9.83
C SER A 682 -16.27 18.64 8.34
N ALA A 683 -17.32 19.02 7.60
CA ALA A 683 -17.29 19.04 6.14
C ALA A 683 -16.16 19.93 5.59
N ARG A 684 -15.70 20.91 6.38
CA ARG A 684 -14.58 21.81 6.06
C ARG A 684 -13.59 21.82 7.22
N GLU A 685 -12.85 20.73 7.38
CA GLU A 685 -11.90 20.58 8.47
C GLU A 685 -10.53 21.20 8.10
N THR A 686 -10.04 22.15 8.90
CA THR A 686 -8.71 22.74 8.68
C THR A 686 -7.61 21.87 9.30
N LYS A 687 -6.38 21.96 8.81
CA LYS A 687 -5.23 21.24 9.40
C LYS A 687 -4.95 21.60 10.87
N GLN A 688 -5.46 22.74 11.36
CA GLN A 688 -5.33 23.13 12.78
C GLN A 688 -6.33 22.40 13.67
N ASP A 689 -7.49 22.00 13.14
CA ASP A 689 -8.55 21.33 13.90
C ASP A 689 -8.23 19.84 14.19
N PHE A 690 -7.17 19.30 13.59
CA PHE A 690 -6.84 17.87 13.67
C PHE A 690 -6.17 17.45 15.00
N PHE A 691 -5.55 18.36 15.75
CA PHE A 691 -4.76 18.00 16.93
C PHE A 691 -5.54 18.15 18.25
N GLY A 692 -5.69 17.03 18.98
CA GLY A 692 -6.19 17.03 20.37
C GLY A 692 -7.71 16.84 20.54
N LYS A 693 -8.45 16.46 19.50
CA LYS A 693 -9.90 16.24 19.59
C LYS A 693 -10.26 15.11 20.55
N LYS A 694 -11.15 15.39 21.50
CA LYS A 694 -11.77 14.39 22.38
C LYS A 694 -12.85 13.64 21.58
N GLY A 695 -12.62 12.36 21.31
CA GLY A 695 -13.59 11.51 20.62
C GLY A 695 -14.65 10.91 21.56
N TRP A 696 -15.79 10.53 21.00
CA TRP A 696 -16.84 9.79 21.69
C TRP A 696 -16.55 8.29 21.69
N THR A 697 -16.89 7.63 22.80
CA THR A 697 -16.94 6.16 22.86
C THR A 697 -18.22 5.71 22.18
N LEU A 698 -18.14 4.63 21.40
CA LEU A 698 -19.31 3.94 20.86
C LEU A 698 -19.19 2.45 21.15
N HIS A 699 -20.17 1.91 21.86
CA HIS A 699 -20.30 0.48 22.15
C HIS A 699 -21.53 -0.06 21.41
N SER A 700 -21.33 -1.09 20.60
CA SER A 700 -22.38 -1.72 19.82
C SER A 700 -22.74 -3.07 20.41
N ILE A 701 -24.03 -3.39 20.41
CA ILE A 701 -24.59 -4.66 20.86
C ILE A 701 -25.48 -5.19 19.74
N LEU A 702 -25.11 -6.30 19.12
CA LEU A 702 -25.98 -7.01 18.17
C LEU A 702 -26.71 -8.14 18.87
N ILE A 703 -28.02 -8.15 18.80
CA ILE A 703 -28.88 -9.15 19.42
C ILE A 703 -29.58 -9.93 18.33
N TYR A 704 -29.31 -11.24 18.30
CA TYR A 704 -29.93 -12.20 17.41
C TYR A 704 -31.05 -12.91 18.15
N THR A 705 -32.26 -12.86 17.61
CA THR A 705 -33.42 -13.60 18.10
C THR A 705 -34.03 -14.41 16.96
N ARG A 706 -34.66 -15.53 17.31
CA ARG A 706 -35.37 -16.37 16.33
C ARG A 706 -36.86 -16.08 16.40
N LEU A 707 -37.45 -15.75 15.26
CA LEU A 707 -38.90 -15.59 15.13
C LEU A 707 -39.58 -16.95 14.93
N TYR A 708 -40.83 -17.06 15.42
CA TYR A 708 -41.62 -18.29 15.41
C TYR A 708 -41.65 -18.96 14.03
N ASN A 709 -41.30 -20.25 13.96
CA ASN A 709 -41.26 -21.05 12.72
C ASN A 709 -40.47 -20.45 11.54
N ASN A 710 -39.56 -19.50 11.77
CA ASN A 710 -38.80 -18.84 10.71
C ASN A 710 -37.41 -19.48 10.53
N THR A 711 -36.97 -19.61 9.27
CA THR A 711 -35.60 -19.99 8.90
C THR A 711 -34.62 -18.80 8.96
N THR A 712 -35.13 -17.61 9.30
CA THR A 712 -34.35 -16.38 9.43
C THR A 712 -34.29 -15.90 10.89
N LEU A 713 -33.16 -15.34 11.25
CA LEU A 713 -32.90 -14.67 12.52
C LEU A 713 -33.13 -13.17 12.35
N GLN A 714 -33.78 -12.55 13.33
CA GLN A 714 -33.87 -11.10 13.44
C GLN A 714 -32.65 -10.57 14.18
N VAL A 715 -32.08 -9.48 13.68
CA VAL A 715 -30.93 -8.80 14.28
C VAL A 715 -31.33 -7.40 14.69
N HIS A 716 -31.11 -7.05 15.95
CA HIS A 716 -31.23 -5.70 16.46
C HIS A 716 -29.88 -5.19 16.91
N ALA A 717 -29.48 -4.01 16.45
CA ALA A 717 -28.25 -3.35 16.81
C ALA A 717 -28.56 -2.20 17.78
N PHE A 718 -27.99 -2.25 18.99
CA PHE A 718 -28.04 -1.16 19.96
C PHE A 718 -26.67 -0.47 20.03
N ASP A 719 -26.61 0.76 19.55
CA ASP A 719 -25.42 1.59 19.51
C ASP A 719 -25.47 2.66 20.61
N HIS A 720 -24.65 2.50 21.64
CA HIS A 720 -24.57 3.44 22.76
C HIS A 720 -23.35 4.33 22.61
N TRP A 721 -23.56 5.63 22.38
CA TRP A 721 -22.48 6.61 22.36
C TRP A 721 -22.38 7.33 23.71
N SER A 722 -21.18 7.79 24.07
CA SER A 722 -20.94 8.44 25.35
C SER A 722 -19.81 9.46 25.29
N THR A 723 -19.89 10.49 26.14
CA THR A 723 -18.78 11.43 26.37
C THR A 723 -17.75 10.87 27.35
N ASP A 724 -18.12 9.83 28.10
CA ASP A 724 -17.19 9.03 28.87
C ASP A 724 -16.28 8.22 27.94
N THR A 725 -14.98 8.47 28.08
CA THR A 725 -13.94 7.88 27.24
C THR A 725 -13.35 6.58 27.79
N ARG A 726 -13.83 6.13 28.96
CA ARG A 726 -13.37 4.93 29.68
C ARG A 726 -14.15 3.69 29.22
N GLN A 727 -13.49 2.86 28.43
CA GLN A 727 -13.97 1.52 28.07
C GLN A 727 -13.58 0.54 29.18
N ASP A 728 -14.51 0.23 30.08
CA ASP A 728 -14.32 -0.69 31.20
C ASP A 728 -15.54 -1.60 31.42
N ALA A 729 -15.41 -2.57 32.32
CA ALA A 729 -16.47 -3.52 32.66
C ALA A 729 -17.79 -2.85 33.04
N TRP A 730 -17.71 -1.70 33.71
CA TRP A 730 -18.87 -0.97 34.20
C TRP A 730 -19.63 -0.28 33.06
N PHE A 731 -18.91 0.32 32.11
CA PHE A 731 -19.52 0.85 30.90
C PHE A 731 -20.22 -0.28 30.11
N THR A 732 -19.53 -1.41 29.92
CA THR A 732 -20.10 -2.57 29.22
C THR A 732 -21.38 -3.07 29.90
N ALA A 733 -21.36 -3.27 31.22
CA ALA A 733 -22.52 -3.72 31.98
C ALA A 733 -23.69 -2.72 31.91
N SER A 734 -23.39 -1.42 31.94
CA SER A 734 -24.39 -0.35 31.77
C SER A 734 -25.03 -0.37 30.38
N SER A 735 -24.21 -0.57 29.34
CA SER A 735 -24.70 -0.66 27.97
C SER A 735 -25.55 -1.92 27.73
N LEU A 736 -25.19 -3.04 28.33
CA LEU A 736 -26.00 -4.26 28.29
C LEU A 736 -27.33 -4.08 29.03
N HIS A 737 -27.32 -3.44 30.20
CA HIS A 737 -28.55 -3.08 30.93
C HIS A 737 -29.50 -2.28 30.04
N ALA A 738 -28.99 -1.21 29.42
CA ALA A 738 -29.76 -0.35 28.54
C ALA A 738 -30.38 -1.11 27.35
N ALA A 739 -29.62 -2.02 26.72
CA ALA A 739 -30.12 -2.81 25.61
C ALA A 739 -31.21 -3.82 26.02
N ILE A 740 -31.01 -4.56 27.11
CA ILE A 740 -31.96 -5.59 27.57
C ILE A 740 -33.29 -4.97 28.02
N SER A 741 -33.25 -3.77 28.59
CA SER A 741 -34.45 -3.05 29.01
C SER A 741 -35.39 -2.67 27.84
N GLU A 742 -34.87 -2.56 26.62
CA GLU A 742 -35.66 -2.22 25.41
C GLU A 742 -36.23 -3.46 24.68
N ILE A 743 -35.83 -4.67 25.07
CA ILE A 743 -36.29 -5.89 24.41
C ILE A 743 -37.58 -6.37 25.06
N ASP A 744 -38.64 -6.44 24.27
CA ASP A 744 -39.95 -6.96 24.69
C ASP A 744 -40.49 -7.97 23.65
N PRO A 745 -40.82 -9.23 24.04
CA PRO A 745 -40.55 -9.83 25.34
C PRO A 745 -39.06 -10.10 25.57
N GLN A 746 -38.62 -10.01 26.82
CA GLN A 746 -37.24 -10.35 27.19
C GLN A 746 -36.95 -11.84 26.96
N PRO A 747 -35.73 -12.20 26.50
CA PRO A 747 -35.36 -13.59 26.31
C PRO A 747 -35.22 -14.30 27.66
N GLU A 748 -35.62 -15.58 27.72
CA GLU A 748 -35.44 -16.41 28.91
C GLU A 748 -33.95 -16.67 29.19
N TRP A 749 -33.16 -16.78 28.13
CA TRP A 749 -31.74 -17.06 28.22
C TRP A 749 -30.92 -16.37 27.13
N VAL A 750 -29.65 -16.10 27.43
CA VAL A 750 -28.72 -15.44 26.51
C VAL A 750 -27.37 -16.16 26.43
N VAL A 751 -26.73 -16.04 25.27
CA VAL A 751 -25.32 -16.38 25.07
C VAL A 751 -24.57 -15.16 24.52
N PHE A 752 -23.36 -14.94 25.01
CA PHE A 752 -22.53 -13.80 24.64
C PHE A 752 -21.34 -14.21 23.78
N ILE A 753 -21.00 -13.36 22.82
CA ILE A 753 -19.75 -13.40 22.08
C ILE A 753 -19.10 -12.02 22.11
N SER A 754 -17.82 -11.96 22.44
CA SER A 754 -17.03 -10.73 22.35
C SER A 754 -15.58 -11.03 21.99
N ASP A 755 -14.81 -9.99 21.70
CA ASP A 755 -13.36 -10.11 21.62
C ASP A 755 -12.74 -10.38 23.00
N ASN A 756 -11.44 -10.71 23.03
CA ASN A 756 -10.68 -10.90 24.26
C ASN A 756 -10.21 -9.57 24.91
N GLY A 757 -10.96 -8.49 24.71
CA GLY A 757 -10.69 -7.16 25.23
C GLY A 757 -10.79 -7.11 26.76
N PRO A 758 -9.94 -6.35 27.47
CA PRO A 758 -9.93 -6.31 28.94
C PRO A 758 -11.21 -5.70 29.53
N HIS A 759 -11.97 -4.94 28.73
CA HIS A 759 -13.26 -4.38 29.11
C HIS A 759 -14.40 -5.41 29.09
N TYR A 760 -14.23 -6.55 28.40
CA TYR A 760 -15.13 -7.71 28.49
C TYR A 760 -14.56 -8.78 29.42
N HIS A 761 -13.30 -9.13 29.22
CA HIS A 761 -12.69 -10.26 29.89
C HIS A 761 -12.01 -9.87 31.20
N ASN A 762 -12.81 -9.60 32.23
CA ASN A 762 -12.37 -9.24 33.57
C ASN A 762 -13.29 -9.81 34.66
N ALA A 763 -12.76 -9.90 35.87
CA ALA A 763 -13.47 -10.47 37.02
C ALA A 763 -14.78 -9.74 37.35
N ASP A 764 -14.80 -8.40 37.25
CA ASP A 764 -16.02 -7.62 37.56
C ASP A 764 -17.17 -8.02 36.64
N LEU A 765 -16.92 -8.13 35.33
CA LEU A 765 -17.97 -8.51 34.38
C LEU A 765 -18.43 -9.96 34.56
N MET A 766 -17.50 -10.90 34.82
CA MET A 766 -17.86 -12.30 35.07
C MET A 766 -18.72 -12.47 36.33
N LEU A 767 -18.47 -11.69 37.37
CA LEU A 767 -19.30 -11.65 38.58
C LEU A 767 -20.66 -10.97 38.34
N ILE A 768 -20.69 -9.89 37.55
CA ILE A 768 -21.94 -9.22 37.14
C ILE A 768 -22.85 -10.20 36.39
N MET A 769 -22.32 -11.00 35.46
CA MET A 769 -23.12 -11.99 34.73
C MET A 769 -23.76 -13.04 35.65
N GLY A 770 -23.09 -13.43 36.74
CA GLY A 770 -23.67 -14.34 37.73
C GLY A 770 -24.90 -13.78 38.46
N ARG A 771 -25.12 -12.47 38.44
CA ARG A 771 -26.27 -11.80 39.05
C ARG A 771 -27.42 -11.52 38.08
N TRP A 772 -27.25 -11.82 36.78
CA TRP A 772 -28.25 -11.48 35.76
C TRP A 772 -29.60 -12.14 35.97
N LYS A 773 -29.61 -13.38 36.46
CA LYS A 773 -30.87 -14.08 36.76
C LYS A 773 -31.67 -13.35 37.83
N GLU A 774 -31.00 -12.92 38.90
CA GLU A 774 -31.62 -12.14 39.99
C GLU A 774 -32.11 -10.77 39.48
N TRP A 775 -31.33 -10.11 38.62
CA TRP A 775 -31.60 -8.73 38.24
C TRP A 775 -32.57 -8.54 37.09
N TYR A 776 -32.62 -9.48 36.14
CA TYR A 776 -33.40 -9.37 34.90
C TYR A 776 -34.27 -10.60 34.64
N ASN A 777 -34.22 -11.63 35.49
CA ASN A 777 -34.87 -12.92 35.24
C ASN A 777 -34.34 -13.69 34.01
N ILE A 778 -33.18 -13.30 33.47
CA ILE A 778 -32.54 -13.89 32.26
C ILE A 778 -31.40 -14.82 32.66
N TYR A 779 -31.36 -16.03 32.09
CA TYR A 779 -30.25 -16.97 32.29
C TYR A 779 -29.09 -16.70 31.33
N VAL A 780 -27.93 -16.34 31.85
CA VAL A 780 -26.69 -16.25 31.05
C VAL A 780 -26.11 -17.64 30.91
N ARG A 781 -26.30 -18.30 29.76
CA ARG A 781 -25.81 -19.68 29.58
C ARG A 781 -24.31 -19.73 29.38
N LYS A 782 -23.79 -18.87 28.51
CA LYS A 782 -22.40 -18.94 28.06
C LYS A 782 -21.89 -17.57 27.61
N TRP A 783 -20.61 -17.30 27.84
CA TRP A 783 -19.87 -16.20 27.21
C TRP A 783 -18.62 -16.78 26.54
N THR A 784 -18.56 -16.68 25.21
CA THR A 784 -17.42 -17.11 24.39
C THR A 784 -16.57 -15.90 23.99
N PHE A 785 -15.28 -15.97 24.25
CA PHE A 785 -14.30 -14.98 23.80
C PHE A 785 -13.65 -15.43 22.50
N LEU A 786 -13.46 -14.50 21.57
CA LEU A 786 -12.74 -14.74 20.32
C LEU A 786 -11.30 -14.21 20.40
N GLU A 787 -10.44 -14.63 19.47
CA GLU A 787 -9.08 -14.07 19.37
C GLU A 787 -9.13 -12.57 19.02
N ALA A 788 -8.27 -11.78 19.67
CA ALA A 788 -8.29 -10.32 19.55
C ALA A 788 -7.93 -9.87 18.12
N GLY A 789 -8.74 -8.96 17.55
CA GLY A 789 -8.47 -8.33 16.24
C GLY A 789 -8.64 -9.24 15.02
N GLU A 790 -9.07 -10.49 15.18
CA GLU A 790 -9.12 -11.48 14.09
C GLU A 790 -10.53 -11.99 13.76
N ALA A 791 -11.45 -11.95 14.72
CA ALA A 791 -12.83 -12.36 14.47
C ALA A 791 -13.60 -11.25 13.77
N LYS A 792 -13.69 -11.31 12.44
CA LYS A 792 -14.53 -10.41 11.63
C LYS A 792 -16.00 -10.77 11.78
N THR A 793 -16.56 -10.53 12.96
CA THR A 793 -17.96 -10.82 13.27
C THR A 793 -18.87 -9.79 12.60
N THR A 794 -20.17 -10.08 12.55
CA THR A 794 -21.20 -9.20 11.95
C THR A 794 -21.15 -7.79 12.52
N ILE A 795 -20.65 -7.61 13.75
CA ILE A 795 -20.48 -6.30 14.40
C ILE A 795 -19.40 -5.43 13.72
N ASP A 796 -18.31 -6.01 13.20
CA ASP A 796 -17.30 -5.24 12.47
C ASP A 796 -17.87 -4.66 11.18
N SER A 797 -18.76 -5.43 10.53
CA SER A 797 -19.47 -4.98 9.34
C SER A 797 -20.44 -3.85 9.69
N HIS A 798 -21.13 -3.97 10.83
CA HIS A 798 -21.98 -2.90 11.37
C HIS A 798 -21.16 -1.63 11.65
N HIS A 799 -20.02 -1.74 12.33
CA HIS A 799 -19.11 -0.62 12.55
C HIS A 799 -18.59 -0.01 11.25
N ALA A 800 -18.34 -0.79 10.20
CA ALA A 800 -17.97 -0.28 8.89
C ALA A 800 -19.10 0.52 8.25
N GLN A 801 -20.36 0.05 8.37
CA GLN A 801 -21.54 0.79 7.94
C GLN A 801 -21.69 2.12 8.69
N ILE A 802 -21.49 2.12 10.01
CA ILE A 802 -21.44 3.35 10.84
C ILE A 802 -20.37 4.32 10.33
N SER A 803 -19.14 3.85 10.12
CA SER A 803 -18.06 4.69 9.57
C SER A 803 -18.45 5.32 8.23
N HIS A 804 -19.06 4.53 7.35
CA HIS A 804 -19.50 4.98 6.04
C HIS A 804 -20.62 6.01 6.14
N ALA A 805 -21.63 5.74 6.98
CA ALA A 805 -22.77 6.61 7.20
C ALA A 805 -22.31 7.99 7.73
N ILE A 806 -21.41 8.01 8.71
CA ILE A 806 -20.76 9.23 9.22
C ILE A 806 -19.98 9.96 8.11
N ASN A 807 -19.15 9.26 7.34
CA ASN A 807 -18.37 9.89 6.27
C ASN A 807 -19.28 10.44 5.16
N ARG A 808 -20.38 9.76 4.83
CA ARG A 808 -21.39 10.24 3.88
C ARG A 808 -22.09 11.49 4.41
N HIS A 809 -22.50 11.49 5.68
CA HIS A 809 -23.10 12.64 6.34
C HIS A 809 -22.17 13.87 6.24
N VAL A 810 -20.88 13.70 6.53
CA VAL A 810 -19.87 14.77 6.38
C VAL A 810 -19.70 15.23 4.93
N ARG A 811 -19.67 14.30 3.96
CA ARG A 811 -19.56 14.64 2.52
C ARG A 811 -20.77 15.43 1.99
N LEU A 812 -21.95 15.23 2.58
CA LEU A 812 -23.15 15.98 2.25
C LEU A 812 -23.16 17.42 2.83
N GLY A 813 -22.08 17.82 3.52
CA GLY A 813 -21.91 19.18 4.05
C GLY A 813 -22.25 19.32 5.53
N PHE A 814 -22.67 18.25 6.20
CA PHE A 814 -22.98 18.25 7.63
C PHE A 814 -21.73 18.04 8.50
N ASN A 815 -21.80 18.39 9.79
CA ASN A 815 -20.71 18.22 10.73
C ASN A 815 -21.06 17.16 11.78
N ILE A 816 -20.04 16.52 12.35
CA ILE A 816 -20.14 15.74 13.60
C ILE A 816 -19.47 16.59 14.69
N ALA A 817 -20.23 17.47 15.32
CA ALA A 817 -19.78 18.40 16.35
C ALA A 817 -20.18 17.94 17.77
N GLN A 818 -21.31 17.24 17.88
CA GLN A 818 -21.87 16.71 19.12
C GLN A 818 -22.29 15.24 18.92
N GLY A 819 -22.54 14.53 20.02
CA GLY A 819 -22.91 13.11 19.91
C GLY A 819 -24.27 12.87 19.27
N SER A 820 -25.23 13.79 19.38
CA SER A 820 -26.51 13.74 18.65
C SER A 820 -26.32 13.74 17.12
N ASP A 821 -25.23 14.33 16.61
CA ASP A 821 -24.92 14.29 15.19
C ASP A 821 -24.52 12.86 14.74
N ILE A 822 -24.04 12.03 15.66
CA ILE A 822 -23.76 10.61 15.39
C ILE A 822 -25.08 9.87 15.17
N GLU A 823 -26.10 10.12 16.00
CA GLU A 823 -27.44 9.54 15.86
C GLU A 823 -28.04 9.87 14.49
N LEU A 824 -28.05 11.15 14.13
CA LEU A 824 -28.51 11.63 12.82
C LEU A 824 -27.69 11.09 11.65
N ALA A 825 -26.40 10.82 11.85
CA ALA A 825 -25.57 10.27 10.79
C ALA A 825 -25.86 8.79 10.51
N ILE A 826 -26.31 8.03 11.50
CA ILE A 826 -26.46 6.55 11.40
C ILE A 826 -27.90 6.05 11.45
N GLU A 827 -28.89 6.92 11.60
CA GLU A 827 -30.33 6.59 11.63
C GLU A 827 -30.84 5.76 10.44
N GLY A 828 -30.11 5.75 9.31
CA GLY A 828 -30.46 5.00 8.11
C GLY A 828 -29.97 3.55 8.09
N ILE A 829 -29.23 3.10 9.10
CA ILE A 829 -28.71 1.73 9.17
C ILE A 829 -29.83 0.79 9.62
N ARG A 830 -29.94 -0.38 8.96
CA ARG A 830 -31.03 -1.33 9.21
C ARG A 830 -30.93 -1.91 10.62
N GLY A 831 -32.08 -2.11 11.27
CA GLY A 831 -32.20 -2.72 12.59
C GLY A 831 -31.46 -1.97 13.70
N THR A 832 -31.10 -0.70 13.49
CA THR A 832 -30.23 0.05 14.40
C THR A 832 -31.01 1.02 15.28
N SER A 833 -30.79 0.90 16.58
CA SER A 833 -31.27 1.78 17.64
C SER A 833 -30.09 2.45 18.31
N VAL A 834 -30.09 3.77 18.41
CA VAL A 834 -28.99 4.57 18.93
C VAL A 834 -29.47 5.33 20.16
N ALA A 835 -28.62 5.40 21.19
CA ALA A 835 -28.88 6.21 22.38
C ALA A 835 -27.58 6.79 22.96
N HIS A 836 -27.71 7.95 23.60
CA HIS A 836 -26.71 8.48 24.50
C HIS A 836 -26.74 7.70 25.82
N LEU A 837 -25.56 7.26 26.29
CA LEU A 837 -25.43 6.55 27.55
C LEU A 837 -24.33 7.18 28.42
N GLU A 838 -24.67 7.50 29.66
CA GLU A 838 -23.71 7.93 30.67
C GLU A 838 -23.77 7.02 31.90
N PRO A 839 -22.70 6.25 32.20
CA PRO A 839 -22.71 5.33 33.33
C PRO A 839 -22.52 6.09 34.66
N GLU A 840 -23.36 5.78 35.65
CA GLU A 840 -23.16 6.28 37.01
C GLU A 840 -21.92 5.66 37.63
N ARG A 841 -20.84 6.45 37.80
CA ARG A 841 -19.57 5.94 38.33
C ARG A 841 -19.49 6.11 39.86
N PRO A 842 -19.31 5.03 40.65
CA PRO A 842 -19.11 5.16 42.09
C PRO A 842 -17.78 5.88 42.41
N LYS A 843 -17.84 6.85 43.33
CA LYS A 843 -16.69 7.65 43.79
C LYS A 843 -15.89 6.89 44.87
N GLY A 844 -14.64 6.50 44.63
CA GLY A 844 -13.76 5.88 45.65
C GLY A 844 -12.50 5.19 45.10
N LYS A 845 -11.47 4.99 45.95
CA LYS A 845 -10.27 4.18 45.63
C LYS A 845 -10.68 2.71 45.45
N LYS A 846 -10.58 2.20 44.22
CA LYS A 846 -11.12 0.87 43.86
C LYS A 846 -10.20 -0.27 44.33
N ARG A 847 -10.72 -1.14 45.20
CA ARG A 847 -10.27 -2.55 45.24
C ARG A 847 -10.72 -3.22 43.94
N VAL A 848 -9.88 -4.08 43.36
CA VAL A 848 -10.14 -4.74 42.07
C VAL A 848 -10.44 -6.22 42.35
N ASN A 849 -11.56 -6.73 41.82
CA ASN A 849 -11.88 -8.15 41.90
C ASN A 849 -10.88 -8.95 41.03
N THR A 850 -10.53 -10.15 41.48
CA THR A 850 -9.50 -10.96 40.82
C THR A 850 -9.96 -12.41 40.73
N LEU A 851 -10.09 -12.93 39.51
CA LEU A 851 -10.30 -14.34 39.24
C LEU A 851 -8.98 -14.96 38.74
N PRO A 852 -8.43 -15.97 39.45
CA PRO A 852 -7.22 -16.66 39.02
C PRO A 852 -7.35 -17.24 37.61
N GLY A 853 -6.31 -17.08 36.79
CA GLY A 853 -6.27 -17.63 35.44
C GLY A 853 -7.23 -17.00 34.44
N ASN A 854 -7.96 -15.92 34.79
CA ASN A 854 -8.97 -15.30 33.93
C ASN A 854 -8.53 -15.16 32.47
N SER A 855 -7.32 -14.65 32.22
CA SER A 855 -6.79 -14.45 30.87
C SER A 855 -6.65 -15.72 30.01
N ASN A 856 -6.69 -16.92 30.59
CA ASN A 856 -6.47 -18.20 29.92
C ASN A 856 -7.76 -18.81 29.35
N TRP A 857 -8.92 -18.36 29.82
CA TRP A 857 -10.21 -19.00 29.53
C TRP A 857 -10.91 -18.34 28.35
N PHE A 858 -11.38 -19.10 27.37
CA PHE A 858 -12.16 -18.58 26.24
C PHE A 858 -13.66 -18.84 26.35
N SER A 859 -14.10 -19.65 27.32
CA SER A 859 -15.52 -19.93 27.52
C SER A 859 -15.86 -19.91 29.00
N TRP A 860 -16.93 -19.20 29.34
CA TRP A 860 -17.49 -19.09 30.67
C TRP A 860 -18.94 -19.50 30.66
N GLU A 861 -19.39 -20.19 31.71
CA GLU A 861 -20.77 -20.64 31.86
C GLU A 861 -21.26 -20.40 33.29
N TRP A 862 -22.56 -20.08 33.40
CA TRP A 862 -23.26 -19.89 34.67
C TRP A 862 -24.37 -20.94 34.76
N PRO A 863 -24.06 -22.13 35.31
CA PRO A 863 -25.03 -23.20 35.46
C PRO A 863 -26.22 -22.78 36.32
N TRP A 864 -27.39 -23.31 35.96
CA TRP A 864 -28.69 -23.03 36.59
C TRP A 864 -29.38 -24.30 37.08
N ASP A 865 -28.74 -25.46 36.94
CA ASP A 865 -29.20 -26.71 37.53
C ASP A 865 -29.14 -26.63 39.06
N ASP A 866 -30.11 -27.26 39.73
CA ASP A 866 -30.27 -27.20 41.20
C ASP A 866 -28.99 -27.60 41.96
N ASN A 867 -28.15 -28.46 41.35
CA ASN A 867 -26.91 -28.93 41.96
C ASN A 867 -25.74 -27.92 41.88
N ASN A 868 -25.75 -26.99 40.91
CA ASN A 868 -24.61 -26.08 40.65
C ASN A 868 -25.03 -24.61 40.63
N THR A 869 -26.18 -24.27 41.19
CA THR A 869 -26.69 -22.90 41.22
C THR A 869 -25.69 -21.96 41.93
N GLY A 870 -25.39 -20.82 41.30
CA GLY A 870 -24.44 -19.83 41.80
C GLY A 870 -22.97 -20.11 41.48
N TYR A 871 -22.65 -21.22 40.80
CA TYR A 871 -21.31 -21.49 40.32
C TYR A 871 -20.98 -20.63 39.11
N VAL A 872 -19.70 -20.35 38.94
CA VAL A 872 -19.14 -19.82 37.69
C VAL A 872 -18.14 -20.84 37.17
N ARG A 873 -18.29 -21.29 35.93
CA ARG A 873 -17.38 -22.25 35.30
C ARG A 873 -16.62 -21.59 34.17
N ALA A 874 -15.32 -21.89 34.05
CA ALA A 874 -14.48 -21.40 32.97
C ALA A 874 -13.70 -22.55 32.34
N ARG A 875 -13.39 -22.46 31.05
CA ARG A 875 -12.59 -23.47 30.33
C ARG A 875 -11.70 -22.82 29.29
N ALA A 876 -10.60 -23.49 28.98
CA ALA A 876 -9.59 -22.97 28.06
C ALA A 876 -10.15 -22.81 26.65
N ILE A 877 -10.88 -23.80 26.13
CA ILE A 877 -11.45 -23.78 24.79
C ILE A 877 -12.92 -24.21 24.88
N PRO A 878 -13.88 -23.54 24.21
CA PRO A 878 -15.28 -23.98 24.19
C PRO A 878 -15.38 -25.46 23.78
N ASN A 879 -16.29 -26.22 24.40
CA ASN A 879 -16.57 -27.63 24.08
C ASN A 879 -15.41 -28.65 24.21
N ILE A 880 -14.15 -28.21 24.47
CA ILE A 880 -12.98 -29.08 24.71
C ILE A 880 -12.34 -28.83 26.10
N GLY A 881 -11.87 -29.90 26.77
CA GLY A 881 -11.17 -29.82 28.07
C GLY A 881 -12.09 -29.73 29.29
N GLU A 882 -11.47 -29.77 30.48
CA GLU A 882 -12.13 -29.75 31.78
C GLU A 882 -12.62 -28.35 32.19
N TRP A 883 -13.61 -28.33 33.08
CA TRP A 883 -14.12 -27.10 33.70
C TRP A 883 -13.28 -26.70 34.90
N ASN A 884 -12.86 -25.45 34.94
CA ASN A 884 -12.39 -24.80 36.15
C ASN A 884 -13.58 -24.16 36.88
N GLU A 885 -13.92 -24.70 38.04
CA GLU A 885 -15.12 -24.33 38.78
C GLU A 885 -14.83 -23.35 39.94
N PHE A 886 -15.54 -22.22 39.92
CA PHE A 886 -15.60 -21.26 41.01
C PHE A 886 -16.90 -21.43 41.78
N THR A 887 -16.81 -22.06 42.95
CA THR A 887 -17.94 -22.22 43.87
C THR A 887 -18.34 -20.87 44.49
N PRO A 888 -19.59 -20.69 44.94
CA PRO A 888 -20.03 -19.47 45.62
C PRO A 888 -19.10 -19.04 46.77
N ALA A 889 -18.67 -19.98 47.61
CA ALA A 889 -17.73 -19.72 48.71
C ALA A 889 -16.34 -19.26 48.25
N LYS A 890 -15.87 -19.73 47.07
CA LYS A 890 -14.62 -19.22 46.46
C LYS A 890 -14.83 -17.82 45.90
N LEU A 891 -15.96 -17.55 45.25
CA LEU A 891 -16.28 -16.24 44.66
C LEU A 891 -16.39 -15.16 45.73
N GLU A 892 -17.03 -15.44 46.87
CA GLU A 892 -17.09 -14.51 48.01
C GLU A 892 -15.70 -14.09 48.51
N LYS A 893 -14.74 -15.03 48.56
CA LYS A 893 -13.36 -14.73 48.96
C LYS A 893 -12.59 -13.90 47.91
N LEU A 894 -12.93 -14.07 46.63
CA LEU A 894 -12.28 -13.40 45.50
C LEU A 894 -12.89 -12.02 45.19
N GLN A 895 -14.12 -11.79 45.63
CA GLN A 895 -14.84 -10.52 45.52
C GLN A 895 -14.36 -9.55 46.61
N LYS A 896 -13.49 -8.62 46.22
CA LYS A 896 -12.96 -7.56 47.09
C LYS A 896 -13.80 -6.29 47.06
N LYS A 897 -14.71 -6.18 46.09
CA LYS A 897 -15.59 -5.05 45.83
C LYS A 897 -16.99 -5.57 45.51
N ASP A 898 -18.00 -4.98 46.13
CA ASP A 898 -19.39 -5.30 45.88
C ASP A 898 -19.82 -5.01 44.44
N ILE A 899 -20.63 -5.94 43.93
CA ILE A 899 -21.23 -5.90 42.61
C ILE A 899 -22.66 -5.36 42.75
N GLN A 900 -22.92 -4.24 42.09
CA GLN A 900 -24.23 -3.56 42.11
C GLN A 900 -24.88 -3.66 40.73
N LYS A 901 -26.23 -3.67 40.69
CA LYS A 901 -26.99 -3.59 39.45
C LYS A 901 -26.70 -2.24 38.77
N PRO A 902 -26.30 -2.22 37.48
CA PRO A 902 -26.12 -0.96 36.75
C PRO A 902 -27.41 -0.14 36.69
N ASN A 903 -27.29 1.17 36.80
CA ASN A 903 -28.39 2.14 36.63
C ASN A 903 -27.88 3.37 35.85
N PRO A 904 -27.53 3.23 34.56
CA PRO A 904 -27.02 4.34 33.77
C PRO A 904 -28.11 5.36 33.42
N GLN A 905 -27.71 6.59 33.12
CA GLN A 905 -28.59 7.52 32.42
C GLN A 905 -28.54 7.21 30.92
N VAL A 906 -29.70 6.95 30.33
CA VAL A 906 -29.84 6.59 28.92
C VAL A 906 -30.89 7.49 28.29
N SER A 907 -30.60 8.07 27.12
CA SER A 907 -31.62 8.76 26.32
C SER A 907 -32.58 7.75 25.70
N GLN A 908 -33.73 8.22 25.21
CA GLN A 908 -34.63 7.36 24.46
C GLN A 908 -33.92 6.78 23.22
N HIS A 909 -34.02 5.46 23.01
CA HIS A 909 -33.47 4.81 21.83
C HIS A 909 -34.21 5.23 20.56
N SER A 910 -33.46 5.48 19.49
CA SER A 910 -34.06 5.74 18.18
C SER A 910 -34.79 4.51 17.64
N VAL A 911 -35.93 4.70 16.97
CA VAL A 911 -36.66 3.61 16.34
C VAL A 911 -35.98 3.21 15.01
N PRO A 912 -35.66 1.92 14.79
CA PRO A 912 -35.08 1.46 13.54
C PRO A 912 -35.98 1.75 12.33
N LYS A 913 -35.43 2.33 11.26
CA LYS A 913 -36.21 2.64 10.03
C LYS A 913 -36.62 1.41 9.21
N SER A 914 -35.93 0.29 9.40
CA SER A 914 -36.24 -0.98 8.72
C SER A 914 -35.68 -2.15 9.51
N PRO A 915 -36.33 -3.33 9.52
CA PRO A 915 -35.82 -4.50 10.22
C PRO A 915 -34.57 -5.09 9.54
N TRP A 916 -33.76 -5.81 10.32
CA TRP A 916 -32.60 -6.54 9.81
C TRP A 916 -32.80 -8.04 10.06
N PHE A 917 -32.85 -8.82 8.96
CA PHE A 917 -32.96 -10.28 8.99
C PHE A 917 -31.73 -10.93 8.36
N VAL A 918 -31.30 -12.07 8.89
CA VAL A 918 -30.25 -12.93 8.32
C VAL A 918 -30.71 -14.38 8.28
N PRO A 919 -30.32 -15.18 7.27
CA PRO A 919 -30.66 -16.60 7.24
C PRO A 919 -29.93 -17.38 8.35
N MET A 920 -30.56 -18.44 8.85
CA MET A 920 -29.90 -19.40 9.74
C MET A 920 -28.69 -20.05 9.03
N PRO A 921 -27.60 -20.36 9.76
CA PRO A 921 -26.53 -21.19 9.23
C PRO A 921 -27.09 -22.59 8.90
N HIS A 922 -27.13 -22.99 7.62
CA HIS A 922 -27.68 -24.27 7.21
C HIS A 922 -26.76 -25.45 7.60
N LYS A 923 -27.33 -26.49 8.24
CA LYS A 923 -26.60 -27.72 8.63
C LYS A 923 -26.18 -28.59 7.43
N SER A 924 -27.01 -28.65 6.41
CA SER A 924 -26.67 -29.22 5.10
C SER A 924 -26.41 -28.04 4.16
N LYS A 925 -25.31 -28.03 3.40
CA LYS A 925 -24.92 -26.92 2.50
C LYS A 925 -25.91 -26.65 1.33
N ILE A 926 -27.18 -27.06 1.46
CA ILE A 926 -28.23 -27.01 0.47
C ILE A 926 -29.30 -26.04 1.00
N HIS A 927 -29.59 -25.00 0.22
CA HIS A 927 -30.69 -24.06 0.47
C HIS A 927 -31.86 -24.38 -0.46
N PRO A 928 -32.94 -25.05 0.00
CA PRO A 928 -34.06 -25.42 -0.86
C PRO A 928 -34.69 -24.22 -1.58
N ASP A 929 -34.74 -23.06 -0.95
CA ASP A 929 -35.27 -21.81 -1.54
C ASP A 929 -34.53 -21.38 -2.82
N ARG A 930 -33.26 -21.79 -2.93
CA ARG A 930 -32.34 -21.44 -4.02
C ARG A 930 -32.29 -22.49 -5.13
N LEU A 931 -32.95 -23.63 -4.96
CA LEU A 931 -33.01 -24.69 -5.96
C LEU A 931 -34.12 -24.41 -6.99
N THR A 932 -33.88 -24.76 -8.25
CA THR A 932 -34.94 -24.76 -9.29
C THR A 932 -35.96 -25.85 -9.01
N VAL A 933 -37.14 -25.79 -9.63
CA VAL A 933 -38.18 -26.84 -9.46
C VAL A 933 -37.63 -28.22 -9.83
N ASP A 934 -36.85 -28.33 -10.91
CA ASP A 934 -36.26 -29.60 -11.33
C ASP A 934 -35.17 -30.09 -10.36
N GLN A 935 -34.38 -29.18 -9.77
CA GLN A 935 -33.41 -29.53 -8.74
C GLN A 935 -34.10 -29.93 -7.43
N LEU A 936 -35.18 -29.26 -7.04
CA LEU A 936 -36.01 -29.64 -5.88
C LEU A 936 -36.58 -31.05 -6.08
N LYS A 937 -37.20 -31.30 -7.23
CA LYS A 937 -37.71 -32.60 -7.67
C LYS A 937 -36.61 -33.66 -7.63
N THR A 938 -35.43 -33.37 -8.16
CA THR A 938 -34.27 -34.26 -8.14
C THR A 938 -33.80 -34.55 -6.70
N GLN A 939 -33.68 -33.53 -5.84
CA GLN A 939 -33.21 -33.70 -4.46
C GLN A 939 -34.23 -34.44 -3.58
N LEU A 940 -35.53 -34.25 -3.83
CA LEU A 940 -36.63 -34.99 -3.21
C LEU A 940 -36.64 -36.45 -3.67
N THR A 941 -36.49 -36.69 -4.98
CA THR A 941 -36.40 -38.04 -5.57
C THR A 941 -35.19 -38.81 -5.05
N ASN A 942 -34.02 -38.16 -4.98
CA ASN A 942 -32.79 -38.73 -4.42
C ASN A 942 -32.91 -39.08 -2.93
N ARG A 943 -33.88 -38.51 -2.22
CA ARG A 943 -34.16 -38.74 -0.81
C ARG A 943 -35.42 -39.59 -0.58
N GLY A 944 -35.97 -40.17 -1.64
CA GLY A 944 -37.15 -41.04 -1.60
C GLY A 944 -38.44 -40.34 -1.15
N VAL A 945 -38.53 -39.01 -1.31
CA VAL A 945 -39.73 -38.24 -0.95
C VAL A 945 -40.61 -38.08 -2.19
N SER A 946 -41.83 -38.62 -2.13
CA SER A 946 -42.82 -38.44 -3.19
C SER A 946 -43.40 -37.01 -3.15
N TYR A 947 -43.64 -36.46 -4.32
CA TYR A 947 -44.29 -35.16 -4.51
C TYR A 947 -45.23 -35.25 -5.72
N ASN A 948 -46.25 -34.39 -5.77
CA ASN A 948 -47.14 -34.33 -6.92
C ASN A 948 -46.45 -33.55 -8.06
N ASN A 949 -46.65 -33.97 -9.31
CA ASN A 949 -46.09 -33.26 -10.46
C ASN A 949 -46.65 -31.84 -10.62
N GLU A 950 -47.83 -31.59 -10.05
CA GLU A 950 -48.49 -30.27 -9.96
C GLU A 950 -48.12 -29.46 -8.70
N SER A 951 -47.27 -29.99 -7.80
CA SER A 951 -46.84 -29.28 -6.59
C SER A 951 -46.13 -27.96 -6.92
N THR A 952 -46.48 -26.88 -6.20
CA THR A 952 -45.85 -25.58 -6.39
C THR A 952 -44.41 -25.59 -5.86
N LYS A 953 -43.59 -24.62 -6.28
CA LYS A 953 -42.21 -24.48 -5.79
C LYS A 953 -42.17 -24.39 -4.26
N GLN A 954 -43.13 -23.70 -3.64
CA GLN A 954 -43.21 -23.57 -2.18
C GLN A 954 -43.53 -24.90 -1.49
N ASP A 955 -44.38 -25.74 -2.09
CA ASP A 955 -44.70 -27.07 -1.57
C ASP A 955 -43.48 -28.01 -1.64
N LEU A 956 -42.71 -27.93 -2.73
CA LEU A 956 -41.48 -28.71 -2.90
C LEU A 956 -40.37 -28.25 -1.94
N ILE A 957 -40.28 -26.94 -1.70
CA ILE A 957 -39.36 -26.36 -0.71
C ILE A 957 -39.72 -26.83 0.69
N SER A 958 -41.00 -26.79 1.07
CA SER A 958 -41.45 -27.19 2.40
C SER A 958 -41.22 -28.68 2.65
N LEU A 959 -41.49 -29.53 1.65
CA LEU A 959 -41.19 -30.97 1.67
C LEU A 959 -39.68 -31.23 1.83
N LEU A 960 -38.82 -30.54 1.07
CA LEU A 960 -37.38 -30.75 1.13
C LEU A 960 -36.78 -30.23 2.43
N ASN A 961 -37.22 -29.06 2.92
CA ASN A 961 -36.81 -28.52 4.22
C ASN A 961 -37.19 -29.46 5.36
N ASN A 962 -38.40 -30.04 5.33
CA ASN A 962 -38.84 -31.00 6.35
C ASN A 962 -37.98 -32.27 6.32
N LYS A 963 -37.65 -32.79 5.13
CA LYS A 963 -36.76 -33.96 5.00
C LYS A 963 -35.32 -33.66 5.44
N LEU A 964 -34.75 -32.53 5.05
CA LEU A 964 -33.41 -32.09 5.47
C LEU A 964 -33.32 -31.88 6.99
N SER A 965 -34.43 -31.51 7.63
CA SER A 965 -34.52 -31.38 9.09
C SER A 965 -34.50 -32.72 9.83
N GLN A 966 -34.75 -33.83 9.11
CA GLN A 966 -34.85 -35.20 9.65
C GLN A 966 -33.67 -36.10 9.23
N GLU A 967 -32.71 -35.62 8.43
CA GLU A 967 -31.56 -36.43 7.99
C GLU A 967 -30.48 -36.53 9.08
N PRO A 968 -30.07 -37.74 9.53
CA PRO A 968 -28.79 -37.93 10.18
C PRO A 968 -27.65 -37.79 9.14
N GLU A 969 -26.50 -37.25 9.57
CA GLU A 969 -25.36 -36.92 8.68
C GLU A 969 -24.97 -38.08 7.75
N LEU A 970 -25.12 -37.87 6.44
CA LEU A 970 -24.51 -38.72 5.42
C LEU A 970 -22.99 -38.56 5.48
N GLN A 971 -22.30 -39.59 5.96
CA GLN A 971 -20.91 -39.84 5.62
C GLN A 971 -20.80 -39.91 4.09
N LYS A 972 -20.02 -38.99 3.50
CA LYS A 972 -19.53 -39.17 2.13
C LYS A 972 -18.03 -38.91 2.06
N THR A 973 -17.35 -40.05 1.98
CA THR A 973 -16.29 -40.40 1.02
C THR A 973 -14.98 -39.64 1.15
N GLU A 974 -14.01 -40.39 1.69
CA GLU A 974 -12.57 -40.20 1.53
C GLU A 974 -12.24 -39.81 0.09
N LEU A 975 -11.59 -38.66 -0.07
CA LEU A 975 -10.87 -38.34 -1.30
C LEU A 975 -9.43 -38.83 -1.10
N SER A 976 -9.06 -39.68 -2.06
CA SER A 976 -7.85 -40.48 -2.20
C SER A 976 -6.55 -39.84 -1.71
N ALA A 977 -5.90 -40.59 -0.83
CA ALA A 977 -4.49 -40.46 -0.50
C ALA A 977 -3.64 -40.88 -1.71
N GLU A 978 -2.89 -39.95 -2.28
CA GLU A 978 -1.79 -40.24 -3.20
C GLU A 978 -0.71 -39.16 -3.04
N ALA A 979 0.22 -39.41 -2.10
CA ALA A 979 1.67 -39.25 -2.22
C ALA A 979 2.35 -39.26 -0.83
N LEU A 980 2.77 -40.47 -0.41
CA LEU A 980 4.05 -40.89 0.26
C LEU A 980 4.59 -40.03 1.43
N ASN A 981 4.96 -40.57 2.60
CA ASN A 981 5.69 -41.82 2.88
C ASN A 981 5.45 -42.33 4.33
N SER A 982 5.78 -43.62 4.54
CA SER A 982 5.72 -44.38 5.79
C SER A 982 7.00 -44.33 6.64
N ASN A 983 6.80 -44.48 7.97
CA ASN A 983 7.70 -44.92 9.04
C ASN A 983 8.82 -43.99 9.53
N GLU A 984 8.63 -43.47 10.74
CA GLU A 984 9.39 -43.80 11.97
C GLU A 984 8.61 -43.18 13.15
N GLU A 985 8.58 -43.81 14.32
CA GLU A 985 8.07 -43.21 15.57
C GLU A 985 8.95 -42.01 15.95
N SER A 986 8.81 -40.91 15.22
CA SER A 986 9.37 -39.62 15.55
C SER A 986 8.40 -38.93 16.50
N GLU A 987 8.89 -38.62 17.69
CA GLU A 987 8.16 -37.86 18.68
C GLU A 987 7.74 -36.52 18.06
N PHE A 988 6.43 -36.27 17.96
CA PHE A 988 5.92 -35.06 17.34
C PHE A 988 6.47 -33.82 18.08
N PRO A 989 7.06 -32.82 17.39
CA PRO A 989 7.83 -31.77 18.05
C PRO A 989 7.06 -30.86 19.00
N LEU A 990 5.71 -30.87 18.97
CA LEU A 990 4.87 -30.05 19.83
C LEU A 990 4.15 -30.92 20.84
N ALA A 991 4.22 -30.52 22.11
CA ALA A 991 3.54 -31.23 23.19
C ALA A 991 2.00 -31.20 23.04
N LEU A 992 1.33 -32.19 23.64
CA LEU A 992 -0.11 -32.21 23.80
C LEU A 992 -0.59 -30.90 24.45
N GLY A 993 -1.57 -30.22 23.85
CA GLY A 993 -2.06 -28.93 24.34
C GLY A 993 -1.21 -27.71 23.98
N TRP A 994 -0.29 -27.82 23.00
CA TRP A 994 0.59 -26.71 22.58
C TRP A 994 -0.13 -25.43 22.17
N ALA A 995 -1.38 -25.52 21.70
CA ALA A 995 -2.16 -24.36 21.28
C ALA A 995 -2.97 -23.72 22.42
N LEU A 996 -2.95 -24.26 23.64
CA LEU A 996 -3.64 -23.67 24.79
C LEU A 996 -2.99 -22.37 25.25
N LYS A 997 -3.80 -21.42 25.72
CA LYS A 997 -3.32 -20.09 26.12
C LYS A 997 -2.43 -20.12 27.38
N GLU A 998 -2.70 -21.06 28.28
CA GLU A 998 -1.90 -21.29 29.47
C GLU A 998 -0.48 -21.80 29.16
N ASN A 999 -0.32 -22.52 28.05
CA ASN A 999 0.96 -23.06 27.57
C ASN A 999 1.77 -22.05 26.74
N GLN A 1000 1.22 -20.87 26.47
CA GLN A 1000 1.92 -19.83 25.72
C GLN A 1000 3.10 -19.25 26.50
N LYS A 1001 4.24 -19.05 25.83
CA LYS A 1001 5.39 -18.33 26.39
C LYS A 1001 5.25 -16.81 26.23
N PHE A 1002 4.73 -16.37 25.10
CA PHE A 1002 4.61 -14.95 24.72
C PHE A 1002 3.15 -14.45 24.82
N GLY A 1003 2.94 -13.14 24.81
CA GLY A 1003 1.60 -12.54 24.80
C GLY A 1003 0.76 -12.68 26.09
N LYS A 1004 1.30 -13.29 27.17
CA LYS A 1004 0.62 -13.38 28.47
C LYS A 1004 0.43 -12.00 29.10
N ARG A 1005 -0.81 -11.52 29.15
CA ARG A 1005 -1.17 -10.29 29.87
C ARG A 1005 -1.21 -10.56 31.38
N GLY A 1006 -0.31 -9.91 32.13
CA GLY A 1006 -0.35 -9.89 33.61
C GLY A 1006 0.37 -11.02 34.34
N GLY A 1007 1.15 -11.85 33.66
CA GLY A 1007 1.85 -13.00 34.26
C GLY A 1007 3.20 -12.71 34.94
N GLY A 1008 3.73 -11.48 34.85
CA GLY A 1008 4.99 -11.09 35.49
C GLY A 1008 4.74 -10.28 36.76
N LYS A 1009 5.44 -10.61 37.86
CA LYS A 1009 5.56 -9.71 39.04
C LYS A 1009 6.13 -8.38 38.50
N ARG A 1010 5.38 -7.28 38.62
CA ARG A 1010 5.85 -5.97 38.16
C ARG A 1010 7.08 -5.62 38.99
N ILE A 1011 8.18 -5.25 38.33
CA ILE A 1011 9.38 -4.74 39.02
C ILE A 1011 8.94 -3.58 39.92
N SER A 1012 9.30 -3.64 41.20
CA SER A 1012 8.93 -2.60 42.15
C SER A 1012 9.60 -1.28 41.76
N LYS A 1013 8.97 -0.14 42.09
CA LYS A 1013 9.55 1.19 41.81
C LYS A 1013 10.94 1.36 42.45
N HIS A 1014 11.15 0.73 43.59
CA HIS A 1014 12.42 0.78 44.31
C HIS A 1014 13.54 0.08 43.51
N VAL A 1015 13.27 -1.13 43.01
CA VAL A 1015 14.21 -1.88 42.16
C VAL A 1015 14.46 -1.19 40.81
N ILE A 1016 13.44 -0.55 40.22
CA ILE A 1016 13.61 0.26 39.00
C ILE A 1016 14.63 1.38 39.22
N THR A 1017 14.65 2.00 40.41
CA THR A 1017 15.57 3.12 40.70
C THR A 1017 17.03 2.66 40.69
N TYR A 1018 17.33 1.47 41.23
CA TYR A 1018 18.68 0.88 41.17
C TYR A 1018 19.07 0.51 39.73
N LEU A 1019 18.16 -0.11 38.98
CA LEU A 1019 18.38 -0.47 37.57
C LEU A 1019 18.65 0.78 36.69
N GLU A 1020 17.94 1.89 36.93
CA GLU A 1020 18.20 3.17 36.28
C GLU A 1020 19.59 3.71 36.62
N GLY A 1021 20.01 3.62 37.90
CA GLY A 1021 21.36 3.99 38.34
C GLY A 1021 22.46 3.21 37.63
N TYR A 1022 22.36 1.88 37.61
CA TYR A 1022 23.34 1.03 36.93
C TYR A 1022 23.39 1.28 35.42
N PHE A 1023 22.24 1.52 34.79
CA PHE A 1023 22.17 1.84 33.37
C PHE A 1023 22.82 3.20 33.04
N LEU A 1024 22.65 4.19 33.90
CA LEU A 1024 23.21 5.54 33.70
C LEU A 1024 24.71 5.61 33.98
N ALA A 1025 25.25 4.78 34.88
CA ALA A 1025 26.68 4.68 35.16
C ALA A 1025 27.51 4.45 33.87
N GLY A 1026 27.06 3.49 33.04
CA GLY A 1026 27.71 3.18 31.75
C GLY A 1026 27.61 4.28 30.67
N ASN A 1027 26.70 5.25 30.83
CA ASN A 1027 26.62 6.42 29.95
C ASN A 1027 27.58 7.54 30.37
N ILE A 1028 27.95 7.60 31.65
CA ILE A 1028 28.93 8.56 32.18
C ILE A 1028 30.35 8.08 31.87
N ASN A 1029 30.61 6.78 32.04
CA ASN A 1029 31.89 6.16 31.71
C ASN A 1029 31.68 4.80 31.03
N LYS A 1030 32.28 4.62 29.86
CA LYS A 1030 32.08 3.41 29.04
C LYS A 1030 32.67 2.14 29.67
N SER A 1031 33.64 2.27 30.56
CA SER A 1031 34.23 1.13 31.30
C SER A 1031 33.29 0.60 32.40
N ASP A 1032 32.28 1.37 32.79
CA ASP A 1032 31.42 1.08 33.94
C ASP A 1032 30.02 0.61 33.47
N ARG A 1033 29.97 -0.01 32.29
CA ARG A 1033 28.72 -0.42 31.64
C ARG A 1033 28.30 -1.80 32.16
N TYR A 1034 27.24 -1.80 32.95
CA TYR A 1034 26.64 -3.02 33.47
C TYR A 1034 25.88 -3.81 32.40
N THR A 1035 26.16 -5.11 32.32
CA THR A 1035 25.34 -6.15 31.70
C THR A 1035 24.14 -6.50 32.58
N ALA A 1036 23.16 -7.23 32.04
CA ALA A 1036 21.99 -7.61 32.83
C ALA A 1036 22.34 -8.61 33.94
N GLU A 1037 23.35 -9.44 33.70
CA GLU A 1037 23.92 -10.39 34.65
C GLU A 1037 24.65 -9.67 35.79
N GLU A 1038 25.40 -8.62 35.48
CA GLU A 1038 26.06 -7.78 36.50
C GLU A 1038 25.02 -6.99 37.31
N MET A 1039 24.01 -6.39 36.67
CA MET A 1039 22.90 -5.72 37.39
C MET A 1039 22.15 -6.68 38.32
N HIS A 1040 21.93 -7.93 37.89
CA HIS A 1040 21.31 -8.94 38.72
C HIS A 1040 22.19 -9.31 39.92
N THR A 1041 23.50 -9.45 39.71
CA THR A 1041 24.46 -9.76 40.76
C THR A 1041 24.52 -8.64 41.81
N GLU A 1042 24.53 -7.38 41.39
CA GLU A 1042 24.47 -6.23 42.29
C GLU A 1042 23.16 -6.16 43.08
N LEU A 1043 22.03 -6.47 42.44
CA LEU A 1043 20.75 -6.56 43.15
C LEU A 1043 20.73 -7.67 44.20
N LEU A 1044 21.44 -8.79 43.97
CA LEU A 1044 21.61 -9.86 44.97
C LEU A 1044 22.54 -9.43 46.11
N GLU A 1045 23.56 -8.60 45.86
CA GLU A 1045 24.38 -8.01 46.94
C GLU A 1045 23.56 -7.01 47.80
N LEU A 1046 22.62 -6.29 47.19
CA LEU A 1046 21.67 -5.46 47.93
C LEU A 1046 20.71 -6.28 48.80
N VAL A 1047 20.44 -7.54 48.42
CA VAL A 1047 19.71 -8.49 49.29
C VAL A 1047 20.57 -8.91 50.48
N LYS A 1048 21.85 -9.23 50.25
CA LYS A 1048 22.78 -9.61 51.33
C LYS A 1048 23.01 -8.50 52.35
N THR A 1049 22.95 -7.24 51.91
CA THR A 1049 23.09 -6.05 52.77
C THR A 1049 21.76 -5.61 53.42
N GLY A 1050 20.66 -6.33 53.17
CA GLY A 1050 19.36 -6.06 53.78
C GLY A 1050 18.59 -4.88 53.17
N ASN A 1051 19.06 -4.32 52.04
CA ASN A 1051 18.43 -3.19 51.35
C ASN A 1051 17.32 -3.61 50.38
N LEU A 1052 17.29 -4.90 49.98
CA LEU A 1052 16.26 -5.50 49.15
C LEU A 1052 15.85 -6.87 49.69
N GLU A 1053 14.61 -7.28 49.45
CA GLU A 1053 14.20 -8.66 49.69
C GLU A 1053 14.52 -9.53 48.47
N GLU A 1054 14.92 -10.78 48.69
CA GLU A 1054 15.20 -11.74 47.62
C GLU A 1054 14.00 -11.91 46.68
N SER A 1055 12.78 -11.82 47.22
CA SER A 1055 11.54 -11.94 46.46
C SER A 1055 11.33 -10.80 45.44
N ASP A 1056 12.03 -9.68 45.61
CA ASP A 1056 11.90 -8.48 44.78
C ASP A 1056 12.97 -8.38 43.69
N VAL A 1057 13.96 -9.26 43.68
CA VAL A 1057 14.98 -9.32 42.64
C VAL A 1057 14.39 -9.91 41.34
N PRO A 1058 14.33 -9.14 40.25
CA PRO A 1058 13.80 -9.61 38.97
C PRO A 1058 14.81 -10.55 38.29
N LYS A 1059 14.32 -11.55 37.56
CA LYS A 1059 15.18 -12.46 36.79
C LYS A 1059 16.02 -11.69 35.77
N VAL A 1060 17.20 -12.19 35.43
CA VAL A 1060 18.11 -11.62 34.40
C VAL A 1060 17.38 -11.31 33.09
N SER A 1061 16.55 -12.22 32.58
CA SER A 1061 15.76 -12.00 31.35
C SER A 1061 14.76 -10.85 31.47
N THR A 1062 14.27 -10.57 32.67
CA THR A 1062 13.38 -9.42 32.94
C THR A 1062 14.16 -8.11 32.95
N ILE A 1063 15.40 -8.14 33.46
CA ILE A 1063 16.34 -7.00 33.42
C ILE A 1063 16.78 -6.69 31.99
N GLN A 1064 17.16 -7.70 31.19
CA GLN A 1064 17.50 -7.54 29.77
C GLN A 1064 16.37 -6.86 28.98
N ASN A 1065 15.14 -7.34 29.15
CA ASN A 1065 13.95 -6.76 28.52
C ASN A 1065 13.68 -5.33 28.99
N TRP A 1066 13.93 -5.03 30.27
CA TRP A 1066 13.81 -3.68 30.82
C TRP A 1066 14.86 -2.73 30.23
N ILE A 1067 16.13 -3.16 30.11
CA ILE A 1067 17.23 -2.38 29.51
C ILE A 1067 16.87 -1.99 28.07
N GLY A 1068 16.40 -2.92 27.24
CA GLY A 1068 16.04 -2.64 25.85
C GLY A 1068 14.93 -1.58 25.71
N ARG A 1069 13.91 -1.66 26.56
CA ARG A 1069 12.80 -0.69 26.60
C ARG A 1069 13.26 0.67 27.14
N TYR A 1070 14.02 0.67 28.23
CA TYR A 1070 14.50 1.88 28.89
C TYR A 1070 15.50 2.65 28.02
N ALA A 1071 16.43 1.96 27.33
CA ALA A 1071 17.36 2.58 26.39
C ALA A 1071 16.63 3.31 25.25
N THR A 1072 15.54 2.73 24.73
CA THR A 1072 14.73 3.32 23.66
C THR A 1072 13.98 4.55 24.16
N GLN A 1073 13.35 4.48 25.33
CA GLN A 1073 12.67 5.62 25.95
C GLN A 1073 13.63 6.74 26.36
N HIS A 1074 14.82 6.39 26.85
CA HIS A 1074 15.86 7.32 27.23
C HIS A 1074 16.43 8.06 26.02
N LYS A 1075 16.67 7.37 24.89
CA LYS A 1075 17.04 8.01 23.60
C LYS A 1075 15.98 9.00 23.12
N GLN A 1076 14.69 8.66 23.26
CA GLN A 1076 13.58 9.56 22.94
C GLN A 1076 13.51 10.76 23.87
N LYS A 1077 13.71 10.58 25.19
CA LYS A 1077 13.78 11.67 26.18
C LYS A 1077 14.96 12.60 25.93
N ILE A 1078 16.16 12.08 25.64
CA ILE A 1078 17.33 12.90 25.30
C ILE A 1078 17.06 13.69 24.01
N ALA A 1079 16.46 13.10 22.99
CA ALA A 1079 16.10 13.81 21.76
C ALA A 1079 15.10 14.96 22.01
N LEU A 1080 14.16 14.78 22.94
CA LEU A 1080 13.22 15.82 23.38
C LEU A 1080 13.89 16.92 24.20
N VAL A 1081 14.79 16.58 25.13
CA VAL A 1081 15.54 17.55 25.94
C VAL A 1081 16.51 18.36 25.07
N SER A 1082 17.15 17.71 24.09
CA SER A 1082 18.04 18.35 23.11
C SER A 1082 17.32 19.35 22.21
N GLN A 1083 16.00 19.20 22.01
CA GLN A 1083 15.16 20.17 21.30
C GLN A 1083 14.73 21.35 22.18
N CYS A 1084 14.64 21.17 23.50
CA CYS A 1084 14.34 22.26 24.44
C CYS A 1084 15.57 23.13 24.75
N SER A 1085 16.79 22.57 24.78
CA SER A 1085 18.04 23.32 25.04
C SER A 1085 18.57 24.11 23.84
N ILE A 1086 17.81 24.21 22.74
CA ILE A 1086 18.06 25.13 21.62
C ILE A 1086 17.19 26.41 21.75
N PHE A 1087 16.34 26.47 22.78
CA PHE A 1087 15.58 27.66 23.17
C PHE A 1087 15.79 27.98 24.67
N GLN A 1088 17.04 28.16 25.06
CA GLN A 1088 17.45 29.04 26.17
C GLN A 1088 18.64 29.88 25.72
#